data_AF-A0ABD4L8V6-F1
#
_entry.id   AF-A0ABD4L8V6-F1
#
_cell.length_a   1.000
_cell.length_b   1.000
_cell.length_c   1.000
_cell.angle_alpha   90.00
_cell.angle_beta   90.00
_cell.angle_gamma   90.00
#
_symmetry.space_group_name_H-M   'P 1'
#
loop_
_entity.id
_entity.type
_entity.pdbx_description
1 polymer ?
#
loop_
_entity_poly.entity_id
_entity_poly.type
_entity_poly.pdbx_seq_one_letter_code
_entity_poly.pdbx_strand_id
1 'polypeptide(L)'
;MIELVLNDLVKLTKQLEDLISKYIKGLNSTVSTHIEIYDIDTNGDDINPKVKEFVENNISTASLLSGKKELDKNIDTINRMLDRESISEKREEVRVGEESLLNYVNFLSNEEKIYMCFIRFSGFEDNVLSLYKEKANPFIKETLKYSFLNFLIHQIYADLREGKYEQLKEGNREDYLASKGREFMRNLLADISGEDHSKRDVGIYGNDLFDEFNYISTLNYEGGSISAKLLLVNKTEIDTHINFYIKLEKPISFDQHRRIRKLLETSDKRTFLIGDHEKIYGLGTLRDYELLKSKPVFLIDFMGKFEYKINIVIMKRDVITNIEDGSIENVKWRLYEHPILFIRYGTPNLRENKFSDIKLSGKLQKIFGDKIEPQNKEKLVSLVKYAVNQKSGTIVVLTTTETAEKEIDKLENEAIRINRTNLLSKSKYELKNIIERITCIDGALYLDVKGNCYAIGVILDGAAEKNLGDSSRGARYNSAIRYANKKGLKDNCVIIVISEDGMVDIIPNSEENEEKLNQLVNQLMDLINKNQFKEALQLISKKTPNINKSAQIYYLEGFLYEKLHNYDQALIMYSNSIELNKDYASAYNNRGCVYNMKKEYNHAIREFTKTIELDPNKEVAYGNRAYVYAILEKYEKAEMDYTKAIELGPQNEINYKCRGDVYVKLKEYTKAEMDYNEAIKLNNDYQEAISAKEELVKHIESISN
;
A
#
# COMPACT_ATOMS: atom_id res chain seq x y z
N MET A 1 22.39 0.73 -14.08
CA MET A 1 20.99 0.73 -14.56
C MET A 1 20.36 -0.54 -14.06
N ILE A 2 19.23 -0.46 -13.34
CA ILE A 2 18.57 -1.67 -12.82
C ILE A 2 17.46 -2.03 -13.81
N GLU A 3 17.76 -2.90 -14.76
CA GLU A 3 16.72 -3.44 -15.64
C GLU A 3 15.81 -4.42 -14.88
N LEU A 4 14.61 -4.66 -15.43
CA LEU A 4 13.70 -5.69 -14.94
C LEU A 4 14.36 -7.05 -15.15
N VAL A 5 14.62 -7.80 -14.07
CA VAL A 5 15.42 -9.02 -14.14
C VAL A 5 14.51 -10.22 -14.34
N LEU A 6 14.23 -10.55 -15.60
CA LEU A 6 13.34 -11.65 -15.93
C LEU A 6 13.89 -13.04 -15.57
N ASN A 7 15.21 -13.20 -15.41
CA ASN A 7 15.85 -14.51 -15.20
C ASN A 7 15.99 -14.93 -13.72
N ASP A 8 15.56 -14.08 -12.78
CA ASP A 8 15.58 -14.36 -11.34
C ASP A 8 14.18 -14.12 -10.79
N LEU A 9 13.41 -15.20 -10.56
CA LEU A 9 12.01 -15.11 -10.14
C LEU A 9 11.83 -14.40 -8.79
N VAL A 10 12.77 -14.58 -7.85
CA VAL A 10 12.68 -13.95 -6.52
C VAL A 10 12.87 -12.44 -6.66
N LYS A 11 13.87 -12.03 -7.44
CA LYS A 11 14.13 -10.62 -7.71
C LYS A 11 13.02 -9.98 -8.55
N LEU A 12 12.53 -10.68 -9.57
CA LEU A 12 11.42 -10.24 -10.43
C LEU A 12 10.15 -10.02 -9.61
N THR A 13 9.80 -10.97 -8.75
CA THR A 13 8.64 -10.88 -7.84
C THR A 13 8.73 -9.63 -6.99
N LYS A 14 9.88 -9.41 -6.34
CA LYS A 14 10.10 -8.22 -5.51
C LYS A 14 10.06 -6.91 -6.31
N GLN A 15 10.60 -6.89 -7.53
CA GLN A 15 10.58 -5.72 -8.42
C GLN A 15 9.14 -5.37 -8.83
N LEU A 16 8.35 -6.36 -9.24
CA LEU A 16 6.96 -6.14 -9.64
C LEU A 16 6.07 -5.76 -8.45
N GLU A 17 6.24 -6.43 -7.30
CA GLU A 17 5.43 -6.16 -6.11
C GLU A 17 5.68 -4.74 -5.59
N ASP A 18 6.95 -4.29 -5.51
CA ASP A 18 7.29 -2.91 -5.13
C ASP A 18 6.73 -1.88 -6.14
N LEU A 19 6.87 -2.15 -7.44
CA LEU A 19 6.38 -1.26 -8.50
C LEU A 19 4.85 -1.12 -8.45
N ILE A 20 4.13 -2.24 -8.52
CA ILE A 20 2.66 -2.24 -8.59
C ILE A 20 2.08 -1.70 -7.28
N SER A 21 2.63 -2.09 -6.12
CA SER A 21 2.19 -1.57 -4.81
C SER A 21 2.27 -0.05 -4.74
N LYS A 22 3.29 0.59 -5.34
CA LYS A 22 3.39 2.06 -5.39
C LYS A 22 2.28 2.73 -6.21
N TYR A 23 1.85 2.13 -7.31
CA TYR A 23 0.75 2.66 -8.11
C TYR A 23 -0.60 2.40 -7.44
N ILE A 24 -0.80 1.20 -6.88
CA ILE A 24 -2.04 0.85 -6.19
C ILE A 24 -2.25 1.67 -4.92
N LYS A 25 -1.19 1.94 -4.14
CA LYS A 25 -1.27 2.87 -3.01
C LYS A 25 -1.58 4.30 -3.42
N GLY A 26 -1.20 4.69 -4.65
CA GLY A 26 -1.60 5.97 -5.23
C GLY A 26 -3.10 6.04 -5.53
N LEU A 27 -3.75 4.91 -5.83
CA LEU A 27 -5.20 4.83 -6.04
C LEU A 27 -5.99 4.64 -4.75
N ASN A 28 -5.46 3.86 -3.80
CA ASN A 28 -6.03 3.62 -2.49
C ASN A 28 -4.90 3.13 -1.55
N SER A 29 -4.52 3.99 -0.60
CA SER A 29 -3.38 3.78 0.30
C SER A 29 -3.51 2.57 1.24
N THR A 30 -4.72 2.03 1.40
CA THR A 30 -5.01 0.95 2.35
C THR A 30 -4.96 -0.44 1.72
N VAL A 31 -4.80 -0.51 0.40
CA VAL A 31 -4.71 -1.77 -0.35
C VAL A 31 -3.28 -2.30 -0.29
N SER A 32 -3.16 -3.59 0.01
CA SER A 32 -1.90 -4.32 -0.07
C SER A 32 -1.85 -5.16 -1.34
N THR A 33 -0.67 -5.23 -1.96
CA THR A 33 -0.41 -5.99 -3.18
C THR A 33 0.52 -7.15 -2.84
N HIS A 34 0.20 -8.32 -3.36
CA HIS A 34 1.06 -9.50 -3.34
C HIS A 34 1.15 -10.09 -4.75
N ILE A 35 2.32 -10.57 -5.15
CA ILE A 35 2.54 -11.12 -6.49
C ILE A 35 3.25 -12.47 -6.37
N GLU A 36 2.75 -13.45 -7.14
CA GLU A 36 3.35 -14.76 -7.32
C GLU A 36 3.68 -14.91 -8.82
N ILE A 37 4.90 -15.30 -9.18
CA ILE A 37 5.34 -15.43 -10.58
C ILE A 37 5.73 -16.86 -10.90
N TYR A 38 5.28 -17.35 -12.05
CA TYR A 38 5.45 -18.73 -12.50
C TYR A 38 6.05 -18.79 -13.90
N ASP A 39 7.04 -19.65 -14.12
CA ASP A 39 7.62 -19.95 -15.44
C ASP A 39 6.79 -21.04 -16.16
N ILE A 40 6.15 -20.70 -17.28
CA ILE A 40 5.20 -21.58 -17.98
C ILE A 40 5.92 -22.70 -18.76
N ASP A 41 7.16 -22.48 -19.18
CA ASP A 41 7.86 -23.36 -20.13
C ASP A 41 8.56 -24.58 -19.46
N THR A 42 8.51 -24.68 -18.13
CA THR A 42 9.26 -25.67 -17.34
C THR A 42 8.52 -26.97 -17.00
N ASN A 43 7.35 -27.24 -17.56
CA ASN A 43 6.59 -28.48 -17.32
C ASN A 43 6.40 -28.84 -15.82
N GLY A 44 6.22 -27.84 -14.97
CA GLY A 44 5.25 -27.91 -13.86
C GLY A 44 5.59 -28.77 -12.64
N ASP A 45 6.80 -28.63 -12.07
CA ASP A 45 7.11 -29.13 -10.72
C ASP A 45 7.06 -28.05 -9.62
N ASP A 46 7.05 -26.75 -9.98
CA ASP A 46 7.04 -25.62 -9.02
C ASP A 46 5.77 -24.73 -9.11
N ILE A 47 4.76 -25.18 -9.86
CA ILE A 47 3.48 -24.45 -9.97
C ILE A 47 2.65 -24.75 -8.72
N ASN A 48 2.16 -23.70 -8.05
CA ASN A 48 1.13 -23.86 -7.02
C ASN A 48 0.01 -24.77 -7.59
N PRO A 49 -0.27 -25.93 -6.98
CA PRO A 49 -1.17 -26.94 -7.56
C PRO A 49 -2.53 -26.38 -7.98
N LYS A 50 -3.02 -25.32 -7.32
CA LYS A 50 -4.29 -24.66 -7.65
C LYS A 50 -4.21 -23.70 -8.82
N VAL A 51 -3.09 -23.01 -9.01
CA VAL A 51 -2.87 -22.17 -10.20
C VAL A 51 -2.70 -23.08 -11.41
N LYS A 52 -2.01 -24.21 -11.24
CA LYS A 52 -1.92 -25.28 -12.24
C LYS A 52 -3.30 -25.82 -12.59
N GLU A 53 -4.09 -26.24 -11.59
CA GLU A 53 -5.46 -26.73 -11.76
C GLU A 53 -6.36 -25.69 -12.42
N PHE A 54 -6.28 -24.42 -12.03
CA PHE A 54 -7.08 -23.35 -12.62
C PHE A 54 -6.70 -23.07 -14.08
N VAL A 55 -5.40 -23.03 -14.40
CA VAL A 55 -4.88 -22.84 -15.76
C VAL A 55 -5.25 -24.05 -16.63
N GLU A 56 -5.06 -25.28 -16.16
CA GLU A 56 -5.37 -26.52 -16.88
C GLU A 56 -6.87 -26.74 -17.11
N ASN A 57 -7.73 -26.34 -16.16
CA ASN A 57 -9.18 -26.50 -16.28
C ASN A 57 -9.86 -25.44 -17.16
N ASN A 58 -9.25 -24.25 -17.30
CA ASN A 58 -9.91 -23.09 -17.92
C ASN A 58 -9.21 -22.54 -19.17
N ILE A 59 -7.95 -22.92 -19.40
CA ILE A 59 -7.18 -22.53 -20.58
C ILE A 59 -6.73 -23.83 -21.25
N SER A 60 -7.22 -24.11 -22.47
CA SER A 60 -6.77 -25.32 -23.15
C SER A 60 -5.25 -25.24 -23.33
N THR A 61 -4.54 -26.32 -22.98
CA THR A 61 -3.08 -26.43 -23.11
C THR A 61 -2.59 -26.12 -24.53
N ALA A 62 -3.45 -26.27 -25.54
CA ALA A 62 -3.20 -25.87 -26.93
C ALA A 62 -3.15 -24.33 -27.15
N SER A 63 -3.85 -23.53 -26.33
CA SER A 63 -3.88 -22.05 -26.42
C SER A 63 -2.76 -21.34 -25.64
N LEU A 64 -2.14 -22.03 -24.67
CA LEU A 64 -0.95 -21.54 -23.96
C LEU A 64 0.32 -21.62 -24.85
N LEU A 65 0.37 -22.64 -25.73
CA LEU A 65 1.51 -22.89 -26.61
C LEU A 65 1.41 -22.17 -27.97
N SER A 66 0.24 -21.61 -28.33
CA SER A 66 -0.01 -20.96 -29.62
C SER A 66 0.40 -19.48 -29.71
N GLY A 67 0.96 -18.92 -28.63
CA GLY A 67 1.76 -17.69 -28.68
C GLY A 67 1.22 -16.49 -27.89
N LYS A 68 2.12 -15.55 -27.58
CA LYS A 68 1.91 -14.34 -26.76
C LYS A 68 0.61 -13.56 -27.09
N LYS A 69 0.21 -13.53 -28.36
CA LYS A 69 -1.00 -12.84 -28.85
C LYS A 69 -2.31 -13.49 -28.40
N GLU A 70 -2.35 -14.81 -28.22
CA GLU A 70 -3.57 -15.51 -27.79
C GLU A 70 -3.77 -15.38 -26.28
N LEU A 71 -2.67 -15.36 -25.51
CA LEU A 71 -2.70 -15.09 -24.07
C LEU A 71 -3.18 -13.66 -23.77
N ASP A 72 -2.66 -12.66 -24.48
CA ASP A 72 -3.14 -11.26 -24.40
C ASP A 72 -4.64 -11.15 -24.73
N LYS A 73 -5.17 -11.97 -25.65
CA LYS A 73 -6.59 -11.94 -26.03
C LYS A 73 -7.51 -12.57 -24.96
N ASN A 74 -6.98 -13.50 -24.18
CA ASN A 74 -7.78 -14.30 -23.23
C ASN A 74 -7.66 -13.82 -21.77
N ILE A 75 -6.70 -12.95 -21.46
CA ILE A 75 -6.39 -12.46 -20.11
C ILE A 75 -7.61 -11.89 -19.34
N ASP A 76 -8.46 -11.10 -19.99
CA ASP A 76 -9.68 -10.54 -19.37
C ASP A 76 -10.74 -11.63 -19.11
N THR A 77 -10.76 -12.69 -19.92
CA THR A 77 -11.63 -13.85 -19.69
C THR A 77 -11.14 -14.64 -18.48
N ILE A 78 -9.83 -14.84 -18.37
CA ILE A 78 -9.19 -15.53 -17.23
C ILE A 78 -9.45 -14.76 -15.94
N ASN A 79 -9.21 -13.44 -15.93
CA ASN A 79 -9.47 -12.58 -14.77
C ASN A 79 -10.94 -12.62 -14.33
N ARG A 80 -11.89 -12.64 -15.27
CA ARG A 80 -13.32 -12.80 -14.93
C ARG A 80 -13.63 -14.14 -14.27
N MET A 81 -12.94 -15.21 -14.66
CA MET A 81 -13.15 -16.54 -14.09
C MET A 81 -12.52 -16.68 -12.71
N LEU A 82 -11.33 -16.11 -12.51
CA LEU A 82 -10.60 -16.12 -11.22
C LEU A 82 -11.41 -15.55 -10.06
N ASP A 83 -12.16 -14.46 -10.29
CA ASP A 83 -12.95 -13.83 -9.25
C ASP A 83 -14.39 -14.41 -9.12
N ARG A 84 -14.79 -15.32 -10.03
CA ARG A 84 -16.06 -16.06 -9.94
C ARG A 84 -15.93 -17.33 -9.13
N GLU A 85 -14.83 -18.06 -9.31
CA GLU A 85 -14.51 -19.24 -8.52
C GLU A 85 -13.82 -18.78 -7.23
N SER A 86 -14.48 -18.91 -6.08
CA SER A 86 -13.78 -18.74 -4.80
C SER A 86 -12.66 -19.78 -4.75
N ILE A 87 -11.40 -19.36 -4.94
CA ILE A 87 -10.21 -20.20 -4.73
C ILE A 87 -10.11 -20.46 -3.23
N SER A 88 -10.96 -21.35 -2.71
CA SER A 88 -10.98 -21.69 -1.29
C SER A 88 -9.86 -22.68 -0.98
N GLU A 89 -9.13 -22.45 0.09
CA GLU A 89 -8.46 -23.51 0.85
C GLU A 89 -9.52 -24.16 1.76
N LYS A 90 -9.78 -25.47 1.59
CA LYS A 90 -10.55 -26.25 2.58
C LYS A 90 -9.85 -26.03 3.94
N ARG A 91 -10.50 -25.71 5.08
CA ARG A 91 -11.84 -26.00 5.61
C ARG A 91 -12.09 -25.17 6.89
N GLU A 92 -13.38 -24.99 7.20
CA GLU A 92 -14.00 -24.72 8.51
C GLU A 92 -13.85 -23.29 9.09
N GLU A 93 -15.03 -22.69 9.34
CA GLU A 93 -15.30 -21.29 9.68
C GLU A 93 -15.06 -20.29 8.54
N VAL A 94 -16.16 -19.75 8.01
CA VAL A 94 -16.18 -18.52 7.22
C VAL A 94 -15.58 -17.41 8.08
N ARG A 95 -14.26 -17.22 8.02
CA ARG A 95 -13.59 -16.07 8.60
C ARG A 95 -13.97 -14.85 7.77
N VAL A 96 -14.47 -13.83 8.46
CA VAL A 96 -14.71 -12.50 7.89
C VAL A 96 -13.34 -11.93 7.48
N GLY A 97 -12.95 -12.13 6.22
CA GLY A 97 -11.64 -11.73 5.70
C GLY A 97 -11.39 -12.13 4.24
N GLU A 98 -11.88 -13.29 3.79
CA GLU A 98 -11.72 -13.76 2.40
C GLU A 98 -12.55 -12.94 1.39
N GLU A 99 -13.62 -12.28 1.83
CA GLU A 99 -14.41 -11.39 0.97
C GLU A 99 -13.63 -10.17 0.51
N SER A 100 -12.49 -9.84 1.16
CA SER A 100 -11.69 -8.63 0.92
C SER A 100 -10.59 -8.73 -0.18
N LEU A 101 -10.51 -9.88 -0.89
CA LEU A 101 -9.45 -10.17 -1.87
C LEU A 101 -9.88 -9.89 -3.32
N LEU A 102 -8.96 -9.48 -4.19
CA LEU A 102 -9.17 -9.36 -5.64
C LEU A 102 -7.99 -9.95 -6.39
N ASN A 103 -8.24 -10.83 -7.35
CA ASN A 103 -7.18 -11.60 -8.01
C ASN A 103 -7.09 -11.25 -9.50
N TYR A 104 -5.87 -11.08 -9.98
CA TYR A 104 -5.57 -10.84 -11.39
C TYR A 104 -4.45 -11.75 -11.86
N VAL A 105 -4.45 -12.05 -13.15
CA VAL A 105 -3.36 -12.68 -13.87
C VAL A 105 -2.93 -11.76 -15.00
N ASN A 106 -1.62 -11.65 -15.17
CA ASN A 106 -0.98 -11.10 -16.35
C ASN A 106 0.26 -11.91 -16.71
N PHE A 107 1.00 -11.50 -17.73
CA PHE A 107 2.22 -12.18 -18.12
C PHE A 107 3.31 -11.23 -18.61
N LEU A 108 4.54 -11.69 -18.45
CA LEU A 108 5.75 -11.12 -19.03
C LEU A 108 6.44 -12.21 -19.84
N SER A 109 7.33 -11.84 -20.75
CA SER A 109 8.10 -12.82 -21.52
C SER A 109 9.41 -12.21 -21.98
N ASN A 110 10.43 -13.04 -22.14
CA ASN A 110 11.64 -12.70 -22.89
C ASN A 110 11.66 -13.51 -24.21
N GLU A 111 12.82 -13.63 -24.86
CA GLU A 111 12.97 -14.39 -26.11
C GLU A 111 12.80 -15.90 -25.90
N GLU A 112 13.03 -16.41 -24.69
CA GLU A 112 13.11 -17.84 -24.40
C GLU A 112 11.99 -18.37 -23.49
N LYS A 113 11.35 -17.49 -22.70
CA LYS A 113 10.47 -17.85 -21.58
C LYS A 113 9.23 -16.96 -21.46
N ILE A 114 8.13 -17.53 -21.00
CA ILE A 114 6.91 -16.82 -20.59
C ILE A 114 6.66 -16.98 -19.08
N TYR A 115 6.48 -15.85 -18.40
CA TYR A 115 6.22 -15.75 -16.97
C TYR A 115 4.76 -15.34 -16.72
N MET A 116 3.99 -16.20 -16.06
CA MET A 116 2.65 -15.85 -15.56
C MET A 116 2.77 -15.15 -14.22
N CYS A 117 2.16 -13.97 -14.09
CA CYS A 117 2.14 -13.19 -12.87
C CYS A 117 0.74 -13.22 -12.27
N PHE A 118 0.58 -13.89 -11.13
CA PHE A 118 -0.63 -13.86 -10.32
C PHE A 118 -0.53 -12.73 -9.30
N ILE A 119 -1.52 -11.84 -9.28
CA ILE A 119 -1.52 -10.62 -8.49
C ILE A 119 -2.74 -10.67 -7.56
N ARG A 120 -2.48 -10.56 -6.26
CA ARG A 120 -3.51 -10.55 -5.22
C ARG A 120 -3.53 -9.19 -4.55
N PHE A 121 -4.67 -8.51 -4.61
CA PHE A 121 -4.93 -7.32 -3.81
C PHE A 121 -5.76 -7.68 -2.59
N SER A 122 -5.43 -7.08 -1.45
CA SER A 122 -6.15 -7.26 -0.19
C SER A 122 -6.43 -5.92 0.48
N GLY A 123 -7.48 -5.87 1.28
CA GLY A 123 -7.83 -4.70 2.08
C GLY A 123 -8.85 -3.76 1.45
N PHE A 124 -9.46 -4.10 0.31
CA PHE A 124 -10.62 -3.36 -0.21
C PHE A 124 -11.85 -3.58 0.70
N GLU A 125 -12.68 -2.54 0.87
CA GLU A 125 -14.01 -2.69 1.49
C GLU A 125 -14.95 -3.53 0.60
N ASP A 126 -15.89 -4.25 1.21
CA ASP A 126 -16.85 -5.11 0.49
C ASP A 126 -17.65 -4.34 -0.58
N ASN A 127 -17.95 -3.07 -0.32
CA ASN A 127 -18.66 -2.22 -1.28
C ASN A 127 -17.81 -1.86 -2.51
N VAL A 128 -16.48 -1.84 -2.35
CA VAL A 128 -15.53 -1.66 -3.45
C VAL A 128 -15.39 -2.99 -4.19
N LEU A 129 -15.28 -4.10 -3.47
CA LEU A 129 -15.15 -5.41 -4.09
C LEU A 129 -16.41 -5.87 -4.81
N SER A 130 -17.59 -5.43 -4.39
CA SER A 130 -18.83 -5.69 -5.14
C SER A 130 -18.83 -5.07 -6.55
N LEU A 131 -17.91 -4.13 -6.84
CA LEU A 131 -17.64 -3.65 -8.22
C LEU A 131 -16.96 -4.71 -9.07
N TYR A 132 -16.24 -5.64 -8.46
CA TYR A 132 -15.34 -6.55 -9.15
C TYR A 132 -15.73 -8.02 -8.99
N LYS A 133 -16.46 -8.35 -7.92
CA LYS A 133 -17.01 -9.68 -7.63
C LYS A 133 -18.47 -9.75 -8.07
N GLU A 134 -18.74 -10.57 -9.08
CA GLU A 134 -20.08 -10.73 -9.63
C GLU A 134 -21.07 -11.28 -8.61
N LYS A 135 -22.19 -10.56 -8.37
CA LYS A 135 -23.39 -11.20 -7.80
C LYS A 135 -24.75 -10.54 -8.13
N ALA A 136 -24.85 -9.58 -9.07
CA ALA A 136 -26.11 -8.83 -9.18
C ALA A 136 -26.63 -8.34 -10.55
N ASN A 137 -25.93 -8.45 -11.69
CA ASN A 137 -26.49 -7.90 -12.94
C ASN A 137 -25.91 -8.48 -14.25
N PRO A 138 -26.71 -8.66 -15.32
CA PRO A 138 -26.23 -9.02 -16.66
C PRO A 138 -25.23 -8.03 -17.31
N PHE A 139 -25.30 -6.71 -17.09
CA PHE A 139 -24.31 -5.74 -17.61
C PHE A 139 -22.98 -5.81 -16.87
N ILE A 140 -23.05 -6.23 -15.62
CA ILE A 140 -21.87 -6.52 -14.80
C ILE A 140 -21.14 -7.76 -15.32
N LYS A 141 -21.66 -8.57 -16.26
CA LYS A 141 -20.86 -9.64 -16.92
C LYS A 141 -19.62 -9.11 -17.67
N GLU A 142 -19.56 -7.81 -17.96
CA GLU A 142 -18.41 -7.09 -18.53
C GLU A 142 -17.69 -6.20 -17.49
N THR A 143 -17.80 -6.48 -16.18
CA THR A 143 -17.34 -5.56 -15.11
C THR A 143 -15.89 -5.12 -15.22
N LEU A 144 -14.99 -5.99 -15.73
CA LEU A 144 -13.58 -5.66 -15.88
C LEU A 144 -13.34 -4.52 -16.87
N LYS A 145 -14.20 -4.35 -17.89
CA LYS A 145 -14.12 -3.22 -18.84
C LYS A 145 -14.32 -1.88 -18.14
N TYR A 146 -15.16 -1.86 -17.11
CA TYR A 146 -15.46 -0.68 -16.30
C TYR A 146 -14.58 -0.57 -15.05
N SER A 147 -13.60 -1.46 -14.90
CA SER A 147 -12.63 -1.45 -13.80
C SER A 147 -11.40 -0.63 -14.19
N PHE A 148 -11.25 0.56 -13.61
CA PHE A 148 -10.02 1.34 -13.78
C PHE A 148 -8.79 0.59 -13.24
N LEU A 149 -8.96 -0.20 -12.17
CA LEU A 149 -7.90 -1.05 -11.64
C LEU A 149 -7.43 -2.10 -12.66
N ASN A 150 -8.38 -2.81 -13.29
CA ASN A 150 -8.06 -3.78 -14.33
C ASN A 150 -7.35 -3.10 -15.51
N PHE A 151 -7.92 -1.99 -15.98
CA PHE A 151 -7.34 -1.18 -17.05
C PHE A 151 -5.90 -0.77 -16.73
N LEU A 152 -5.66 -0.22 -15.53
CA LEU A 152 -4.34 0.22 -15.12
C LEU A 152 -3.34 -0.93 -15.06
N ILE A 153 -3.72 -2.08 -14.50
CA ILE A 153 -2.84 -3.26 -14.46
C ILE A 153 -2.49 -3.72 -15.87
N HIS A 154 -3.44 -3.73 -16.80
CA HIS A 154 -3.16 -4.02 -18.21
C HIS A 154 -2.17 -3.04 -18.82
N GLN A 155 -2.33 -1.74 -18.57
CA GLN A 155 -1.44 -0.70 -19.09
C GLN A 155 -0.02 -0.81 -18.51
N ILE A 156 0.12 -1.04 -17.20
CA ILE A 156 1.42 -1.26 -16.55
C ILE A 156 2.13 -2.46 -17.18
N TYR A 157 1.44 -3.60 -17.34
CA TYR A 157 2.05 -4.78 -17.94
C TYR A 157 2.35 -4.61 -19.44
N ALA A 158 1.54 -3.85 -20.18
CA ALA A 158 1.84 -3.49 -21.56
C ALA A 158 3.13 -2.66 -21.65
N ASP A 159 3.27 -1.63 -20.80
CA ASP A 159 4.49 -0.81 -20.73
C ASP A 159 5.72 -1.64 -20.28
N LEU A 160 5.54 -2.59 -19.36
CA LEU A 160 6.61 -3.53 -18.97
C LEU A 160 7.04 -4.43 -20.14
N ARG A 161 6.11 -4.93 -20.94
CA ARG A 161 6.41 -5.71 -22.16
C ARG A 161 7.13 -4.89 -23.23
N GLU A 162 6.94 -3.56 -23.23
CA GLU A 162 7.67 -2.62 -24.08
C GLU A 162 9.02 -2.15 -23.49
N GLY A 163 9.44 -2.71 -22.35
CA GLY A 163 10.73 -2.39 -21.74
C GLY A 163 10.76 -1.08 -20.94
N LYS A 164 9.60 -0.50 -20.59
CA LYS A 164 9.50 0.79 -19.89
C LYS A 164 9.57 0.71 -18.36
N TYR A 165 10.20 -0.32 -17.81
CA TYR A 165 10.27 -0.54 -16.35
C TYR A 165 10.86 0.67 -15.60
N GLU A 166 12.01 1.21 -16.05
CA GLU A 166 12.62 2.35 -15.36
C GLU A 166 11.78 3.63 -15.49
N GLN A 167 11.06 3.82 -16.60
CA GLN A 167 10.12 4.94 -16.75
C GLN A 167 8.96 4.84 -15.76
N LEU A 168 8.41 3.64 -15.55
CA LEU A 168 7.34 3.41 -14.56
C LEU A 168 7.85 3.58 -13.12
N LYS A 169 9.11 3.20 -12.87
CA LYS A 169 9.70 3.23 -11.52
C LYS A 169 10.16 4.63 -11.10
N GLU A 170 10.78 5.38 -12.01
CA GLU A 170 11.38 6.69 -11.74
C GLU A 170 10.49 7.87 -12.19
N GLY A 171 9.53 7.61 -13.08
CA GLY A 171 8.63 8.63 -13.61
C GLY A 171 7.64 9.18 -12.58
N ASN A 172 7.01 10.31 -12.93
CA ASN A 172 5.97 10.89 -12.10
C ASN A 172 4.70 10.02 -12.14
N ARG A 173 4.45 9.33 -11.03
CA ARG A 173 3.31 8.42 -10.88
C ARG A 173 1.97 9.13 -11.00
N GLU A 174 1.84 10.35 -10.47
CA GLU A 174 0.58 11.10 -10.54
C GLU A 174 0.23 11.48 -11.98
N ASP A 175 1.24 11.91 -12.75
CA ASP A 175 1.07 12.21 -14.18
C ASP A 175 0.70 10.96 -14.98
N TYR A 176 1.33 9.83 -14.69
CA TYR A 176 1.00 8.55 -15.31
C TYR A 176 -0.45 8.15 -15.01
N LEU A 177 -0.86 8.20 -13.73
CA LEU A 177 -2.23 7.89 -13.32
C LEU A 177 -3.25 8.83 -13.96
N ALA A 178 -2.99 10.13 -14.00
CA ALA A 178 -3.85 11.11 -14.67
C ALA A 178 -3.97 10.83 -16.18
N SER A 179 -2.87 10.48 -16.84
CA SER A 179 -2.87 10.10 -18.25
C SER A 179 -3.70 8.85 -18.51
N LYS A 180 -3.53 7.80 -17.70
CA LYS A 180 -4.34 6.58 -17.80
C LYS A 180 -5.80 6.83 -17.43
N GLY A 181 -6.09 7.76 -16.54
CA GLY A 181 -7.43 8.25 -16.25
C GLY A 181 -8.14 8.84 -17.48
N ARG A 182 -7.44 9.69 -18.23
CA ARG A 182 -7.93 10.24 -19.51
C ARG A 182 -8.24 9.14 -20.52
N GLU A 183 -7.28 8.25 -20.76
CA GLU A 183 -7.44 7.12 -21.69
C GLU A 183 -8.66 6.26 -21.31
N PHE A 184 -8.79 5.90 -20.03
CA PHE A 184 -9.91 5.13 -19.53
C PHE A 184 -11.24 5.85 -19.74
N MET A 185 -11.32 7.14 -19.43
CA MET A 185 -12.53 7.93 -19.62
C MET A 185 -12.93 8.06 -21.09
N ARG A 186 -11.97 8.20 -22.01
CA ARG A 186 -12.26 8.16 -23.45
C ARG A 186 -12.89 6.83 -23.86
N ASN A 187 -12.37 5.72 -23.35
CA ASN A 187 -12.93 4.39 -23.63
C ASN A 187 -14.35 4.22 -23.06
N LEU A 188 -14.64 4.79 -21.88
CA LEU A 188 -15.99 4.78 -21.32
C LEU A 188 -16.98 5.60 -22.16
N LEU A 189 -16.54 6.77 -22.64
CA LEU A 189 -17.38 7.69 -23.41
C LEU A 189 -17.65 7.17 -24.83
N ALA A 190 -16.72 6.41 -25.40
CA ALA A 190 -16.91 5.69 -26.67
C ALA A 190 -18.15 4.77 -26.62
N ASP A 191 -18.38 4.08 -25.50
CA ASP A 191 -19.57 3.24 -25.31
C ASP A 191 -20.86 4.07 -25.33
N ILE A 192 -20.81 5.31 -24.83
CA ILE A 192 -21.97 6.22 -24.82
C ILE A 192 -22.26 6.73 -26.22
N SER A 193 -21.25 7.03 -27.04
CA SER A 193 -21.47 7.59 -28.38
C SER A 193 -21.96 6.55 -29.39
N GLY A 194 -21.63 5.26 -29.20
CA GLY A 194 -21.96 4.19 -30.13
C GLY A 194 -21.15 4.23 -31.43
N GLU A 195 -20.05 4.99 -31.47
CA GLU A 195 -19.15 5.10 -32.61
C GLU A 195 -17.89 4.25 -32.40
N ASP A 196 -17.39 3.62 -33.47
CA ASP A 196 -16.13 2.86 -33.46
C ASP A 196 -14.94 3.84 -33.61
N HIS A 197 -14.33 4.20 -32.47
CA HIS A 197 -13.25 5.19 -32.40
C HIS A 197 -11.87 4.65 -32.80
N SER A 198 -11.75 3.36 -33.15
CA SER A 198 -10.47 2.77 -33.63
C SER A 198 -9.98 3.33 -34.98
N LYS A 199 -10.77 4.21 -35.62
CA LYS A 199 -10.54 4.76 -36.96
C LYS A 199 -10.26 6.27 -37.01
N ARG A 200 -10.06 6.96 -35.87
CA ARG A 200 -9.75 8.41 -35.87
C ARG A 200 -8.32 8.68 -35.42
N ASP A 201 -7.61 9.48 -36.21
CA ASP A 201 -6.31 10.03 -35.86
C ASP A 201 -6.36 10.73 -34.50
N VAL A 202 -5.32 10.51 -33.69
CA VAL A 202 -5.11 10.92 -32.28
C VAL A 202 -5.03 12.45 -32.08
N GLY A 203 -5.49 13.25 -33.05
CA GLY A 203 -5.22 14.70 -33.11
C GLY A 203 -6.41 15.64 -33.08
N ILE A 204 -7.67 15.19 -32.91
CA ILE A 204 -8.83 16.09 -33.10
C ILE A 204 -9.91 15.87 -32.04
N TYR A 205 -9.66 16.34 -30.82
CA TYR A 205 -10.73 16.85 -29.96
C TYR A 205 -10.34 18.24 -29.50
N GLY A 206 -11.20 19.21 -29.81
CA GLY A 206 -11.05 20.60 -29.37
C GLY A 206 -11.33 20.82 -27.88
N ASN A 207 -11.52 19.75 -27.07
CA ASN A 207 -11.32 19.63 -25.62
C ASN A 207 -11.66 18.20 -25.16
N ASP A 208 -10.88 17.60 -24.26
CA ASP A 208 -11.13 16.27 -23.67
C ASP A 208 -12.16 16.37 -22.54
N LEU A 209 -13.24 15.58 -22.56
CA LEU A 209 -14.26 15.60 -21.50
C LEU A 209 -13.69 15.37 -20.09
N PHE A 210 -12.60 14.63 -19.97
CA PHE A 210 -11.90 14.51 -18.69
C PHE A 210 -11.41 15.86 -18.18
N ASP A 211 -10.81 16.67 -19.05
CA ASP A 211 -10.31 18.00 -18.71
C ASP A 211 -11.46 18.98 -18.47
N GLU A 212 -12.55 18.85 -19.22
CA GLU A 212 -13.79 19.61 -19.02
C GLU A 212 -14.41 19.32 -17.63
N PHE A 213 -14.53 18.05 -17.24
CA PHE A 213 -15.03 17.67 -15.92
C PHE A 213 -14.10 18.11 -14.80
N ASN A 214 -12.79 17.98 -14.99
CA ASN A 214 -11.80 18.52 -14.06
C ASN A 214 -12.03 20.02 -13.86
N TYR A 215 -12.17 20.79 -14.94
CA TYR A 215 -12.41 22.23 -14.83
C TYR A 215 -13.73 22.54 -14.12
N ILE A 216 -14.84 21.87 -14.50
CA ILE A 216 -16.16 22.05 -13.85
C ILE A 216 -16.06 21.77 -12.35
N SER A 217 -15.31 20.75 -11.93
CA SER A 217 -15.12 20.39 -10.52
C SER A 217 -14.37 21.46 -9.69
N THR A 218 -13.63 22.36 -10.34
CA THR A 218 -12.92 23.47 -9.68
C THR A 218 -13.84 24.64 -9.32
N LEU A 219 -15.03 24.71 -9.92
CA LEU A 219 -15.95 25.81 -9.73
C LEU A 219 -16.61 25.75 -8.36
N ASN A 220 -16.76 26.89 -7.70
CA ASN A 220 -17.44 26.99 -6.41
C ASN A 220 -18.95 26.79 -6.58
N TYR A 221 -19.59 25.97 -5.74
CA TYR A 221 -21.04 25.77 -5.73
C TYR A 221 -21.64 26.59 -4.58
N GLU A 222 -22.70 27.35 -4.85
CA GLU A 222 -23.31 28.30 -3.90
C GLU A 222 -24.46 27.68 -3.09
N GLY A 223 -24.95 26.50 -3.49
CA GLY A 223 -26.02 25.76 -2.81
C GLY A 223 -25.52 24.85 -1.68
N GLY A 224 -26.33 24.68 -0.61
CA GLY A 224 -25.99 23.82 0.54
C GLY A 224 -25.94 22.31 0.26
N SER A 225 -26.28 21.87 -0.96
CA SER A 225 -26.15 20.49 -1.43
C SER A 225 -24.87 20.35 -2.24
N ILE A 226 -23.96 19.50 -1.76
CA ILE A 226 -22.63 19.28 -2.36
C ILE A 226 -22.71 18.40 -3.62
N SER A 227 -23.78 17.61 -3.82
CA SER A 227 -23.86 16.70 -4.97
C SER A 227 -24.53 17.35 -6.17
N ALA A 228 -23.81 17.51 -7.27
CA ALA A 228 -24.34 17.98 -8.53
C ALA A 228 -24.18 16.91 -9.61
N LYS A 229 -25.30 16.48 -10.19
CA LYS A 229 -25.40 15.23 -10.94
C LYS A 229 -25.69 15.46 -12.43
N LEU A 230 -24.78 14.97 -13.27
CA LEU A 230 -24.88 14.92 -14.72
C LEU A 230 -25.08 13.47 -15.17
N LEU A 231 -26.20 13.21 -15.83
CA LEU A 231 -26.51 11.94 -16.46
C LEU A 231 -26.09 12.00 -17.94
N LEU A 232 -25.19 11.11 -18.32
CA LEU A 232 -24.72 10.96 -19.70
C LEU A 232 -25.48 9.83 -20.39
N VAL A 233 -26.17 10.19 -21.48
CA VAL A 233 -27.01 9.30 -22.26
C VAL A 233 -26.68 9.48 -23.74
N ASN A 234 -26.69 8.40 -24.52
CA ASN A 234 -26.50 8.50 -25.97
C ASN A 234 -27.55 9.44 -26.56
N LYS A 235 -27.14 10.36 -27.44
CA LYS A 235 -28.00 11.34 -28.09
C LYS A 235 -29.28 10.76 -28.69
N THR A 236 -29.21 9.57 -29.28
CA THR A 236 -30.35 8.90 -29.92
C THR A 236 -31.38 8.38 -28.91
N GLU A 237 -31.00 8.23 -27.64
CA GLU A 237 -31.85 7.70 -26.56
C GLU A 237 -32.50 8.80 -25.72
N ILE A 238 -31.97 10.03 -25.77
CA ILE A 238 -32.38 11.14 -24.89
C ILE A 238 -33.88 11.43 -25.03
N ASP A 239 -34.38 11.67 -26.23
CA ASP A 239 -35.77 12.07 -26.43
C ASP A 239 -36.79 10.97 -26.13
N THR A 240 -36.35 9.70 -26.17
CA THR A 240 -37.18 8.53 -25.87
C THR A 240 -37.24 8.26 -24.36
N HIS A 241 -36.08 8.29 -23.70
CA HIS A 241 -35.93 7.78 -22.34
C HIS A 241 -35.79 8.86 -21.26
N ILE A 242 -35.71 10.13 -21.62
CA ILE A 242 -35.65 11.24 -20.66
C ILE A 242 -36.98 12.00 -20.63
N ASN A 243 -37.48 12.24 -19.43
CA ASN A 243 -38.55 13.18 -19.19
C ASN A 243 -37.93 14.53 -18.78
N PHE A 244 -37.89 15.47 -19.72
CA PHE A 244 -37.36 16.81 -19.45
C PHE A 244 -38.35 17.63 -18.60
N TYR A 245 -37.84 18.18 -17.51
CA TYR A 245 -38.52 19.28 -16.80
C TYR A 245 -38.23 20.61 -17.50
N ILE A 246 -36.99 20.78 -17.96
CA ILE A 246 -36.54 21.94 -18.73
C ILE A 246 -35.66 21.42 -19.85
N LYS A 247 -36.13 21.51 -21.10
CA LYS A 247 -35.32 21.24 -22.29
C LYS A 247 -34.77 22.56 -22.83
N LEU A 248 -33.47 22.61 -23.09
CA LEU A 248 -32.84 23.80 -23.65
C LEU A 248 -33.19 23.94 -25.13
N GLU A 249 -33.49 25.17 -25.55
CA GLU A 249 -33.72 25.48 -26.97
C GLU A 249 -32.48 25.18 -27.82
N LYS A 250 -31.28 25.46 -27.27
CA LYS A 250 -29.99 25.16 -27.88
C LYS A 250 -29.10 24.42 -26.88
N PRO A 251 -28.56 23.24 -27.23
CA PRO A 251 -27.65 22.52 -26.37
C PRO A 251 -26.39 23.34 -26.03
N ILE A 252 -25.84 23.12 -24.84
CA ILE A 252 -24.66 23.81 -24.32
C ILE A 252 -23.44 22.89 -24.48
N SER A 253 -22.35 23.40 -25.05
CA SER A 253 -21.08 22.69 -25.16
C SER A 253 -20.34 22.68 -23.81
N PHE A 254 -19.52 21.65 -23.56
CA PHE A 254 -18.85 21.46 -22.27
C PHE A 254 -17.89 22.58 -21.88
N ASP A 255 -17.28 23.24 -22.86
CA ASP A 255 -16.41 24.42 -22.70
C ASP A 255 -17.11 25.62 -22.04
N GLN A 256 -18.45 25.62 -21.96
CA GLN A 256 -19.23 26.64 -21.29
C GLN A 256 -19.44 26.34 -19.80
N HIS A 257 -18.34 26.07 -19.08
CA HIS A 257 -18.34 25.53 -17.71
C HIS A 257 -19.22 26.31 -16.72
N ARG A 258 -19.19 27.65 -16.77
CA ARG A 258 -19.98 28.50 -15.86
C ARG A 258 -21.49 28.32 -16.05
N ARG A 259 -21.95 28.05 -17.27
CA ARG A 259 -23.38 27.79 -17.55
C ARG A 259 -23.76 26.41 -17.02
N ILE A 260 -22.90 25.43 -17.24
CA ILE A 260 -23.10 24.05 -16.78
C ILE A 260 -23.15 24.00 -15.26
N ARG A 261 -22.20 24.64 -14.56
CA ARG A 261 -22.18 24.73 -13.09
C ARG A 261 -23.50 25.26 -12.52
N LYS A 262 -24.05 26.34 -13.08
CA LYS A 262 -25.31 26.94 -12.62
C LYS A 262 -26.49 25.98 -12.78
N LEU A 263 -26.53 25.19 -13.86
CA LEU A 263 -27.58 24.18 -14.04
C LEU A 263 -27.37 22.98 -13.11
N LEU A 264 -26.12 22.57 -12.92
CA LEU A 264 -25.73 21.50 -12.00
C LEU A 264 -26.20 21.77 -10.56
N GLU A 265 -26.19 23.02 -10.08
CA GLU A 265 -26.71 23.41 -8.76
C GLU A 265 -28.21 23.11 -8.55
N THR A 266 -28.96 22.90 -9.63
CA THR A 266 -30.40 22.58 -9.58
C THR A 266 -30.68 21.08 -9.61
N SER A 267 -29.65 20.25 -9.76
CA SER A 267 -29.78 18.79 -9.75
C SER A 267 -29.81 18.24 -8.32
N ASP A 268 -30.44 17.07 -8.16
CA ASP A 268 -30.57 16.37 -6.89
C ASP A 268 -30.61 14.85 -7.09
N LYS A 269 -31.14 14.10 -6.11
CA LYS A 269 -31.24 12.63 -6.18
C LYS A 269 -32.21 12.10 -7.25
N ARG A 270 -33.06 12.94 -7.83
CA ARG A 270 -34.11 12.56 -8.80
C ARG A 270 -34.09 13.40 -10.07
N THR A 271 -33.51 14.59 -10.01
CA THR A 271 -33.36 15.53 -11.12
C THR A 271 -31.91 15.58 -11.53
N PHE A 272 -31.64 15.27 -12.80
CA PHE A 272 -30.30 15.25 -13.36
C PHE A 272 -30.14 16.36 -14.40
N LEU A 273 -28.94 16.90 -14.51
CA LEU A 273 -28.51 17.53 -15.75
C LEU A 273 -28.33 16.44 -16.80
N ILE A 274 -28.87 16.64 -17.99
CA ILE A 274 -28.89 15.63 -19.06
C ILE A 274 -27.93 16.05 -20.15
N GLY A 275 -26.98 15.18 -20.48
CA GLY A 275 -26.01 15.39 -21.54
C GLY A 275 -25.69 14.12 -22.32
N ASP A 276 -24.98 14.28 -23.42
CA ASP A 276 -24.26 13.21 -24.09
C ASP A 276 -22.74 13.44 -23.98
N HIS A 277 -21.94 12.80 -24.84
CA HIS A 277 -20.49 12.96 -24.87
C HIS A 277 -20.00 14.31 -25.46
N GLU A 278 -20.90 15.18 -25.93
CA GLU A 278 -20.53 16.47 -26.55
C GLU A 278 -21.25 17.67 -25.90
N LYS A 279 -22.51 17.53 -25.50
CA LYS A 279 -23.40 18.65 -25.15
C LYS A 279 -24.36 18.33 -24.02
N ILE A 280 -24.82 19.39 -23.38
CA ILE A 280 -25.89 19.40 -22.37
C ILE A 280 -27.21 19.84 -23.00
N TYR A 281 -28.28 19.10 -22.72
CA TYR A 281 -29.61 19.28 -23.32
C TYR A 281 -30.66 19.87 -22.38
N GLY A 282 -30.47 19.79 -21.07
CA GLY A 282 -31.41 20.34 -20.09
C GLY A 282 -31.48 19.54 -18.79
N LEU A 283 -32.54 19.76 -18.02
CA LEU A 283 -32.80 19.11 -16.74
C LEU A 283 -33.97 18.15 -16.86
N GLY A 284 -33.84 16.96 -16.29
CA GLY A 284 -34.89 15.95 -16.34
C GLY A 284 -34.63 14.74 -15.47
N THR A 285 -35.48 13.73 -15.64
CA THR A 285 -35.36 12.43 -14.99
C THR A 285 -35.40 11.33 -16.06
N LEU A 286 -34.86 10.16 -15.72
CA LEU A 286 -35.11 8.95 -16.52
C LEU A 286 -36.62 8.63 -16.49
N ARG A 287 -37.23 8.53 -17.68
CA ARG A 287 -38.67 8.28 -17.89
C ARG A 287 -39.00 6.80 -17.75
N ASP A 288 -38.23 5.97 -18.46
CA ASP A 288 -38.38 4.52 -18.47
C ASP A 288 -37.01 3.88 -18.24
N TYR A 289 -36.97 3.01 -17.24
CA TYR A 289 -35.77 2.27 -16.87
C TYR A 289 -35.49 1.09 -17.82
N GLU A 290 -36.27 0.91 -18.89
CA GLU A 290 -35.96 -0.02 -19.99
C GLU A 290 -34.57 0.20 -20.60
N LEU A 291 -34.11 1.45 -20.72
CA LEU A 291 -32.75 1.76 -21.16
C LEU A 291 -31.69 1.08 -20.27
N LEU A 292 -31.91 1.06 -18.95
CA LEU A 292 -31.00 0.45 -17.97
C LEU A 292 -31.01 -1.08 -18.00
N LYS A 293 -31.94 -1.69 -18.76
CA LYS A 293 -31.97 -3.15 -18.98
C LYS A 293 -31.13 -3.58 -20.18
N SER A 294 -30.69 -2.65 -21.03
CA SER A 294 -30.01 -2.96 -22.29
C SER A 294 -28.68 -2.22 -22.47
N LYS A 295 -28.45 -1.10 -21.76
CA LYS A 295 -27.27 -0.24 -21.94
C LYS A 295 -26.74 0.35 -20.63
N PRO A 296 -25.42 0.57 -20.50
CA PRO A 296 -24.85 1.32 -19.39
C PRO A 296 -25.24 2.80 -19.50
N VAL A 297 -25.63 3.39 -18.37
CA VAL A 297 -25.84 4.84 -18.24
C VAL A 297 -24.89 5.36 -17.19
N PHE A 298 -24.13 6.40 -17.54
CA PHE A 298 -23.13 6.98 -16.66
C PHE A 298 -23.68 8.21 -15.97
N LEU A 299 -23.37 8.32 -14.68
CA LEU A 299 -23.70 9.45 -13.85
C LEU A 299 -22.42 10.05 -13.28
N ILE A 300 -22.14 11.30 -13.65
CA ILE A 300 -21.07 12.10 -13.08
C ILE A 300 -21.64 12.87 -11.89
N ASP A 301 -21.10 12.62 -10.71
CA ASP A 301 -21.49 13.30 -9.47
C ASP A 301 -20.34 14.21 -9.05
N PHE A 302 -20.50 15.50 -9.30
CA PHE A 302 -19.57 16.55 -8.89
C PHE A 302 -19.78 16.85 -7.42
N MET A 303 -18.70 16.76 -6.65
CA MET A 303 -18.69 16.94 -5.20
C MET A 303 -18.09 18.29 -4.77
N GLY A 304 -17.73 19.14 -5.74
CA GLY A 304 -17.01 20.39 -5.51
C GLY A 304 -15.57 20.17 -5.03
N LYS A 305 -14.77 21.25 -4.98
CA LYS A 305 -13.37 21.23 -4.50
C LYS A 305 -12.45 20.26 -5.25
N PHE A 306 -12.48 20.27 -6.59
CA PHE A 306 -11.62 19.42 -7.42
C PHE A 306 -11.95 17.92 -7.32
N GLU A 307 -13.17 17.57 -6.90
CA GLU A 307 -13.61 16.18 -6.78
C GLU A 307 -14.89 15.89 -7.57
N TYR A 308 -14.89 14.76 -8.26
CA TYR A 308 -16.09 14.15 -8.83
C TYR A 308 -15.92 12.63 -8.92
N LYS A 309 -17.03 11.92 -9.07
CA LYS A 309 -17.02 10.47 -9.28
C LYS A 309 -17.89 10.08 -10.46
N ILE A 310 -17.45 9.05 -11.16
CA ILE A 310 -18.20 8.42 -12.25
C ILE A 310 -18.91 7.20 -11.69
N ASN A 311 -20.21 7.12 -11.93
CA ASN A 311 -21.05 6.01 -11.49
C ASN A 311 -21.70 5.35 -12.70
N ILE A 312 -21.85 4.03 -12.64
CA ILE A 312 -22.80 3.32 -13.49
C ILE A 312 -24.13 3.29 -12.75
N VAL A 313 -25.19 3.67 -13.45
CA VAL A 313 -26.56 3.61 -12.94
C VAL A 313 -27.14 2.24 -13.26
N ILE A 314 -27.57 1.52 -12.22
CA ILE A 314 -28.25 0.23 -12.37
C ILE A 314 -29.60 0.24 -11.69
N MET A 315 -30.49 -0.64 -12.12
CA MET A 315 -31.80 -0.83 -11.51
C MET A 315 -31.91 -2.23 -10.92
N LYS A 316 -32.40 -2.36 -9.69
CA LYS A 316 -32.76 -3.65 -9.09
C LYS A 316 -34.26 -3.74 -8.83
N ARG A 317 -34.78 -4.96 -9.01
CA ARG A 317 -36.16 -5.36 -8.73
C ARG A 317 -36.25 -5.83 -7.28
N ASP A 318 -36.77 -5.00 -6.38
CA ASP A 318 -37.06 -5.43 -5.01
C ASP A 318 -38.49 -5.96 -4.97
N VAL A 319 -38.65 -7.27 -4.76
CA VAL A 319 -39.96 -7.91 -4.60
C VAL A 319 -40.40 -7.75 -3.14
N ILE A 320 -41.50 -7.04 -2.92
CA ILE A 320 -42.15 -6.92 -1.62
C ILE A 320 -43.33 -7.88 -1.64
N THR A 321 -43.17 -9.06 -1.06
CA THR A 321 -44.27 -10.01 -0.83
C THR A 321 -45.10 -9.51 0.34
N ASN A 322 -46.38 -9.17 0.09
CA ASN A 322 -47.34 -8.95 1.16
C ASN A 322 -47.90 -10.33 1.57
N ILE A 323 -47.61 -10.75 2.80
CA ILE A 323 -48.08 -12.02 3.36
C ILE A 323 -49.51 -11.80 3.85
N GLU A 324 -50.48 -12.16 3.02
CA GLU A 324 -51.77 -12.68 3.53
C GLU A 324 -52.37 -13.68 2.52
N ASP A 325 -52.34 -13.43 1.20
CA ASP A 325 -52.99 -14.35 0.24
C ASP A 325 -52.11 -14.77 -0.95
N GLY A 326 -50.79 -14.55 -0.88
CA GLY A 326 -49.83 -15.05 -1.88
C GLY A 326 -50.00 -14.55 -3.31
N SER A 327 -50.82 -13.52 -3.56
CA SER A 327 -51.26 -13.16 -4.93
C SER A 327 -50.98 -11.73 -5.38
N ILE A 328 -50.18 -10.94 -4.65
CA ILE A 328 -49.73 -9.62 -5.15
C ILE A 328 -48.22 -9.45 -4.95
N GLU A 329 -47.46 -9.56 -6.04
CA GLU A 329 -46.07 -9.11 -6.11
C GLU A 329 -46.04 -7.57 -6.20
N ASN A 330 -45.87 -6.87 -5.08
CA ASN A 330 -45.55 -5.45 -5.13
C ASN A 330 -44.07 -5.29 -5.48
N VAL A 331 -43.80 -4.93 -6.73
CA VAL A 331 -42.43 -4.73 -7.23
C VAL A 331 -42.04 -3.26 -7.04
N LYS A 332 -41.00 -3.02 -6.25
CA LYS A 332 -40.38 -1.70 -6.17
C LYS A 332 -39.05 -1.71 -6.92
N TRP A 333 -38.99 -0.94 -8.00
CA TRP A 333 -37.73 -0.69 -8.68
C TRP A 333 -36.94 0.37 -7.93
N ARG A 334 -35.67 0.08 -7.65
CA ARG A 334 -34.73 1.02 -7.03
C ARG A 334 -33.55 1.26 -7.95
N LEU A 335 -33.21 2.53 -8.12
CA LEU A 335 -32.02 2.99 -8.82
C LEU A 335 -30.83 2.95 -7.85
N TYR A 336 -29.75 2.32 -8.27
CA TYR A 336 -28.50 2.23 -7.53
C TYR A 336 -27.39 2.89 -8.34
N GLU A 337 -26.65 3.78 -7.68
CA GLU A 337 -25.44 4.40 -8.22
C GLU A 337 -24.26 3.55 -7.81
N HIS A 338 -23.50 3.09 -8.80
CA HIS A 338 -22.36 2.21 -8.58
C HIS A 338 -21.08 2.94 -8.98
N PRO A 339 -20.32 3.53 -8.03
CA PRO A 339 -19.16 4.36 -8.35
C PRO A 339 -18.01 3.50 -8.89
N ILE A 340 -17.58 3.77 -10.12
CA ILE A 340 -16.50 3.01 -10.79
C ILE A 340 -15.14 3.73 -10.73
N LEU A 341 -15.15 5.05 -10.58
CA LEU A 341 -13.94 5.85 -10.53
C LEU A 341 -14.18 7.15 -9.76
N PHE A 342 -13.25 7.50 -8.87
CA PHE A 342 -13.20 8.81 -8.22
C PHE A 342 -12.07 9.61 -8.84
N ILE A 343 -12.28 10.90 -9.08
CA ILE A 343 -11.24 11.81 -9.55
C ILE A 343 -11.08 12.88 -8.48
N ARG A 344 -9.84 13.08 -8.02
CA ARG A 344 -9.47 14.13 -7.07
C ARG A 344 -8.26 14.87 -7.59
N TYR A 345 -8.34 16.18 -7.68
CA TYR A 345 -7.26 17.02 -8.20
C TYR A 345 -6.76 16.55 -9.58
N GLY A 346 -7.66 16.05 -10.44
CA GLY A 346 -7.33 15.54 -11.77
C GLY A 346 -6.69 14.14 -11.78
N THR A 347 -6.51 13.50 -10.63
CA THR A 347 -5.95 12.16 -10.51
C THR A 347 -7.02 11.10 -10.22
N PRO A 348 -7.01 9.97 -10.94
CA PRO A 348 -7.87 8.85 -10.61
C PRO A 348 -7.56 8.24 -9.25
N ASN A 349 -8.60 7.91 -8.52
CA ASN A 349 -8.59 7.26 -7.23
C ASN A 349 -9.62 6.13 -7.25
N LEU A 350 -9.30 5.03 -6.58
CA LEU A 350 -10.34 4.07 -6.20
C LEU A 350 -11.03 4.63 -4.96
N ARG A 351 -12.27 4.18 -4.69
CA ARG A 351 -12.98 4.59 -3.49
C ARG A 351 -12.07 4.35 -2.30
N GLU A 352 -11.71 5.42 -1.59
CA GLU A 352 -10.98 5.27 -0.34
C GLU A 352 -11.83 4.40 0.58
N ASN A 353 -11.17 3.40 1.16
CA ASN A 353 -11.77 2.72 2.28
C ASN A 353 -11.93 3.78 3.35
N LYS A 354 -13.20 4.10 3.62
CA LYS A 354 -13.58 4.96 4.74
C LYS A 354 -12.94 4.44 6.02
N PHE A 355 -12.73 3.12 6.07
CA PHE A 355 -12.06 2.43 7.16
C PHE A 355 -11.20 1.27 6.67
N SER A 356 -9.93 1.19 7.12
CA SER A 356 -9.05 0.04 6.85
C SER A 356 -8.92 -0.88 8.06
N ASP A 357 -9.44 -2.09 7.91
CA ASP A 357 -9.34 -3.17 8.90
C ASP A 357 -7.90 -3.51 9.22
N ILE A 358 -7.08 -3.60 8.18
CA ILE A 358 -5.68 -3.99 8.29
C ILE A 358 -4.92 -2.90 9.05
N LYS A 359 -5.16 -1.63 8.71
CA LYS A 359 -4.53 -0.50 9.40
C LYS A 359 -4.93 -0.45 10.87
N LEU A 360 -6.22 -0.57 11.20
CA LEU A 360 -6.64 -0.62 12.60
C LEU A 360 -6.09 -1.85 13.31
N SER A 361 -6.23 -3.05 12.74
CA SER A 361 -5.75 -4.30 13.32
C SER A 361 -4.24 -4.27 13.59
N GLY A 362 -3.45 -3.83 12.62
CA GLY A 362 -2.00 -3.62 12.77
C GLY A 362 -1.67 -2.58 13.84
N LYS A 363 -2.46 -1.50 13.93
CA LYS A 363 -2.29 -0.47 14.95
C LYS A 363 -2.59 -0.97 16.36
N LEU A 364 -3.69 -1.71 16.52
CA LEU A 364 -4.05 -2.37 17.78
C LEU A 364 -2.96 -3.33 18.21
N GLN A 365 -2.43 -4.14 17.29
CA GLN A 365 -1.31 -5.05 17.57
C GLN A 365 -0.04 -4.30 17.97
N LYS A 366 0.32 -3.24 17.26
CA LYS A 366 1.55 -2.45 17.52
C LYS A 366 1.52 -1.75 18.88
N ILE A 367 0.37 -1.25 19.30
CA ILE A 367 0.23 -0.49 20.56
C ILE A 367 -0.07 -1.40 21.75
N PHE A 368 -0.97 -2.37 21.59
CA PHE A 368 -1.39 -3.22 22.70
C PHE A 368 -0.58 -4.52 22.80
N GLY A 369 0.06 -4.97 21.72
CA GLY A 369 0.90 -6.18 21.72
C GLY A 369 0.13 -7.39 22.23
N ASP A 370 0.68 -8.05 23.24
CA ASP A 370 0.09 -9.24 23.87
C ASP A 370 -1.10 -8.91 24.80
N LYS A 371 -1.38 -7.62 25.06
CA LYS A 371 -2.51 -7.19 25.92
C LYS A 371 -3.87 -7.32 25.22
N ILE A 372 -3.90 -7.53 23.90
CA ILE A 372 -5.13 -7.72 23.11
C ILE A 372 -5.18 -9.14 22.56
N GLU A 373 -6.23 -9.88 22.92
CA GLU A 373 -6.45 -11.22 22.39
C GLU A 373 -6.86 -11.17 20.91
N PRO A 374 -6.43 -12.12 20.06
CA PRO A 374 -6.77 -12.14 18.63
C PRO A 374 -8.27 -12.03 18.35
N GLN A 375 -9.10 -12.77 19.11
CA GLN A 375 -10.56 -12.73 18.99
C GLN A 375 -11.16 -11.36 19.32
N ASN A 376 -10.61 -10.66 20.31
CA ASN A 376 -11.08 -9.33 20.70
C ASN A 376 -10.67 -8.28 19.66
N LYS A 377 -9.46 -8.42 19.10
CA LYS A 377 -8.96 -7.56 18.02
C LYS A 377 -9.94 -7.55 16.83
N GLU A 378 -10.34 -8.72 16.34
CA GLU A 378 -11.29 -8.82 15.22
C GLU A 378 -12.67 -8.22 15.54
N LYS A 379 -13.19 -8.48 16.74
CA LYS A 379 -14.48 -7.91 17.16
C LYS A 379 -14.42 -6.39 17.37
N LEU A 380 -13.30 -5.85 17.85
CA LEU A 380 -13.08 -4.40 17.98
C LEU A 380 -13.00 -3.72 16.61
N VAL A 381 -12.34 -4.34 15.63
CA VAL A 381 -12.35 -3.87 14.24
C VAL A 381 -13.79 -3.84 13.71
N SER A 382 -14.57 -4.89 13.96
CA SER A 382 -15.99 -4.94 13.58
C SER A 382 -16.83 -3.86 14.27
N LEU A 383 -16.58 -3.60 15.56
CA LEU A 383 -17.23 -2.53 16.31
C LEU A 383 -16.98 -1.17 15.65
N VAL A 384 -15.72 -0.86 15.31
CA VAL A 384 -15.38 0.40 14.64
C VAL A 384 -16.06 0.50 13.27
N LYS A 385 -16.12 -0.58 12.48
CA LYS A 385 -16.90 -0.59 11.22
C LYS A 385 -18.35 -0.18 11.42
N TYR A 386 -19.01 -0.71 12.45
CA TYR A 386 -20.40 -0.35 12.75
C TYR A 386 -20.52 1.13 13.11
N ALA A 387 -19.55 1.67 13.86
CA ALA A 387 -19.47 3.10 14.18
C ALA A 387 -19.21 3.99 12.95
N VAL A 388 -18.54 3.49 11.90
CA VAL A 388 -18.35 4.23 10.64
C VAL A 388 -19.64 4.29 9.81
N ASN A 389 -20.47 3.25 9.86
CA ASN A 389 -21.68 3.14 9.05
C ASN A 389 -22.84 4.04 9.49
N GLN A 390 -22.83 4.54 10.73
CA GLN A 390 -23.88 5.40 11.30
C GLN A 390 -23.90 6.84 10.76
N LYS A 391 -22.78 7.33 10.19
CA LYS A 391 -22.63 8.63 9.47
C LYS A 391 -22.86 9.93 10.27
N SER A 392 -23.00 9.93 11.58
CA SER A 392 -23.21 11.16 12.38
C SER A 392 -21.92 11.77 12.96
N GLY A 393 -20.75 11.25 12.57
CA GLY A 393 -19.47 11.59 13.19
C GLY A 393 -19.39 11.10 14.65
N THR A 394 -18.28 10.49 15.05
CA THR A 394 -18.12 9.96 16.41
C THR A 394 -16.65 9.74 16.72
N ILE A 395 -16.34 9.39 17.96
CA ILE A 395 -14.99 8.99 18.37
C ILE A 395 -15.09 7.65 19.10
N VAL A 396 -14.16 6.73 18.84
CA VAL A 396 -14.01 5.50 19.63
C VAL A 396 -12.64 5.55 20.31
N VAL A 397 -12.64 5.48 21.64
CA VAL A 397 -11.40 5.44 22.44
C VAL A 397 -11.21 4.02 22.96
N LEU A 398 -10.09 3.42 22.62
CA LEU A 398 -9.67 2.10 23.06
C LEU A 398 -8.44 2.23 23.96
N THR A 399 -8.48 1.63 25.14
CA THR A 399 -7.37 1.67 26.09
C THR A 399 -7.07 0.28 26.67
N THR A 400 -5.97 0.14 27.41
CA THR A 400 -5.81 -1.03 28.28
C THR A 400 -6.82 -0.96 29.43
N THR A 401 -7.20 -2.11 30.01
CA THR A 401 -8.13 -2.15 31.15
C THR A 401 -7.63 -1.30 32.32
N GLU A 402 -6.34 -1.35 32.62
CA GLU A 402 -5.73 -0.56 33.70
C GLU A 402 -5.83 0.95 33.44
N THR A 403 -5.60 1.38 32.20
CA THR A 403 -5.75 2.78 31.82
C THR A 403 -7.21 3.22 31.90
N ALA A 404 -8.15 2.41 31.42
CA ALA A 404 -9.57 2.72 31.49
C ALA A 404 -10.05 2.94 32.93
N GLU A 405 -9.68 2.04 33.84
CA GLU A 405 -10.05 2.11 35.26
C GLU A 405 -9.45 3.33 35.97
N LYS A 406 -8.24 3.77 35.60
CA LYS A 406 -7.62 4.97 36.17
C LYS A 406 -8.17 6.28 35.60
N GLU A 407 -8.57 6.29 34.34
CA GLU A 407 -9.01 7.52 33.66
C GLU A 407 -10.51 7.78 33.80
N ILE A 408 -11.34 6.74 33.98
CA ILE A 408 -12.79 6.92 34.06
C ILE A 408 -13.20 7.86 35.19
N ASP A 409 -12.50 7.79 36.33
CA ASP A 409 -12.73 8.65 37.49
C ASP A 409 -12.47 10.13 37.20
N LYS A 410 -11.55 10.43 36.28
CA LYS A 410 -11.21 11.80 35.87
C LYS A 410 -12.20 12.39 34.87
N LEU A 411 -12.93 11.54 34.14
CA LEU A 411 -13.89 11.94 33.11
C LEU A 411 -15.27 12.32 33.69
N GLU A 412 -15.40 12.55 35.00
CA GLU A 412 -16.66 12.62 35.76
C GLU A 412 -17.75 13.48 35.13
N ASN A 413 -17.48 14.78 34.92
CA ASN A 413 -18.44 15.71 34.30
C ASN A 413 -18.34 15.75 32.77
N GLU A 414 -17.39 15.03 32.19
CA GLU A 414 -17.07 15.03 30.76
C GLU A 414 -17.62 13.78 30.05
N ALA A 415 -18.38 12.93 30.75
CA ALA A 415 -18.81 11.63 30.25
C ALA A 415 -20.15 11.17 30.84
N ILE A 416 -20.95 10.48 30.04
CA ILE A 416 -22.09 9.70 30.54
C ILE A 416 -21.54 8.34 30.98
N ARG A 417 -21.25 8.21 32.28
CA ARG A 417 -20.80 6.93 32.86
C ARG A 417 -21.91 5.90 32.79
N ILE A 418 -21.53 4.66 32.44
CA ILE A 418 -22.43 3.52 32.44
C ILE A 418 -21.87 2.42 33.32
N ASN A 419 -22.74 1.50 33.74
CA ASN A 419 -22.26 0.24 34.32
C ASN A 419 -21.40 -0.49 33.31
N ARG A 420 -20.23 -0.96 33.76
CA ARG A 420 -19.25 -1.67 32.93
C ARG A 420 -19.95 -2.78 32.15
N THR A 421 -20.01 -2.61 30.83
CA THR A 421 -20.74 -3.51 29.94
C THR A 421 -19.80 -4.06 28.88
N ASN A 422 -19.62 -5.38 28.82
CA ASN A 422 -18.81 -6.01 27.78
C ASN A 422 -19.59 -6.11 26.46
N LEU A 423 -19.28 -5.24 25.50
CA LEU A 423 -19.95 -5.21 24.20
C LEU A 423 -19.54 -6.37 23.30
N LEU A 424 -18.31 -6.87 23.41
CA LEU A 424 -17.79 -7.95 22.55
C LEU A 424 -18.37 -9.33 22.91
N SER A 425 -19.02 -9.44 24.07
CA SER A 425 -19.80 -10.63 24.47
C SER A 425 -21.12 -10.79 23.69
N LYS A 426 -21.60 -9.73 23.02
CA LYS A 426 -22.87 -9.73 22.28
C LYS A 426 -22.75 -10.44 20.94
N SER A 427 -23.87 -10.88 20.40
CA SER A 427 -23.92 -11.42 19.03
C SER A 427 -23.60 -10.32 18.01
N LYS A 428 -23.20 -10.71 16.79
CA LYS A 428 -22.88 -9.78 15.70
C LYS A 428 -24.02 -8.79 15.40
N TYR A 429 -25.26 -9.27 15.42
CA TYR A 429 -26.44 -8.46 15.13
C TYR A 429 -26.73 -7.46 16.26
N GLU A 430 -26.66 -7.91 17.52
CA GLU A 430 -26.85 -7.04 18.68
C GLU A 430 -25.75 -5.98 18.77
N LEU A 431 -24.48 -6.38 18.61
CA LEU A 431 -23.35 -5.46 18.63
C LEU A 431 -23.53 -4.36 17.57
N LYS A 432 -23.87 -4.72 16.33
CA LYS A 432 -24.16 -3.76 15.27
C LYS A 432 -25.23 -2.74 15.70
N ASN A 433 -26.40 -3.23 16.13
CA ASN A 433 -27.53 -2.37 16.48
C ASN A 433 -27.22 -1.46 17.68
N ILE A 434 -26.48 -1.96 18.68
CA ILE A 434 -26.05 -1.17 19.83
C ILE A 434 -25.11 -0.06 19.36
N ILE A 435 -24.06 -0.40 18.61
CA ILE A 435 -23.01 0.54 18.21
C ILE A 435 -23.58 1.63 17.31
N GLU A 436 -24.37 1.28 16.30
CA GLU A 436 -25.00 2.25 15.38
C GLU A 436 -25.91 3.24 16.12
N ARG A 437 -26.44 2.89 17.30
CA ARG A 437 -27.28 3.78 18.12
C ARG A 437 -26.48 4.64 19.10
N ILE A 438 -25.58 4.02 19.87
CA ILE A 438 -24.86 4.76 20.92
C ILE A 438 -23.84 5.74 20.33
N THR A 439 -23.31 5.46 19.14
CA THR A 439 -22.37 6.36 18.46
C THR A 439 -23.03 7.53 17.74
N CYS A 440 -24.37 7.61 17.75
CA CYS A 440 -25.08 8.84 17.38
C CYS A 440 -25.03 9.91 18.47
N ILE A 441 -24.65 9.53 19.69
CA ILE A 441 -24.42 10.50 20.78
C ILE A 441 -23.11 11.23 20.47
N ASP A 442 -23.16 12.57 20.46
CA ASP A 442 -21.97 13.37 20.22
C ASP A 442 -20.92 13.16 21.33
N GLY A 443 -19.65 13.12 20.93
CA GLY A 443 -18.54 12.71 21.79
C GLY A 443 -18.05 11.30 21.52
N ALA A 444 -17.29 10.74 22.48
CA ALA A 444 -16.59 9.47 22.31
C ALA A 444 -17.25 8.30 23.04
N LEU A 445 -17.14 7.11 22.45
CA LEU A 445 -17.38 5.82 23.07
C LEU A 445 -16.07 5.34 23.72
N TYR A 446 -16.07 5.11 25.04
CA TYR A 446 -14.85 4.82 25.80
C TYR A 446 -14.79 3.37 26.28
N LEU A 447 -13.82 2.62 25.77
CA LEU A 447 -13.71 1.17 25.90
C LEU A 447 -12.29 0.73 26.32
N ASP A 448 -12.19 -0.47 26.89
CA ASP A 448 -10.93 -1.21 26.94
C ASP A 448 -10.81 -2.26 25.83
N VAL A 449 -9.58 -2.76 25.61
CA VAL A 449 -9.28 -3.81 24.61
C VAL A 449 -9.95 -5.16 24.87
N LYS A 450 -10.56 -5.38 26.04
CA LYS A 450 -11.38 -6.56 26.35
C LYS A 450 -12.85 -6.37 25.98
N GLY A 451 -13.23 -5.19 25.49
CA GLY A 451 -14.59 -4.88 25.07
C GLY A 451 -15.47 -4.25 26.14
N ASN A 452 -14.92 -3.92 27.30
CA ASN A 452 -15.71 -3.29 28.36
C ASN A 452 -15.90 -1.80 28.05
N CYS A 453 -17.15 -1.39 27.94
CA CYS A 453 -17.54 0.01 27.80
C CYS A 453 -17.74 0.63 29.18
N TYR A 454 -17.10 1.78 29.40
CA TYR A 454 -17.13 2.51 30.68
C TYR A 454 -17.97 3.79 30.59
N ALA A 455 -17.97 4.44 29.43
CA ALA A 455 -18.74 5.66 29.20
C ALA A 455 -19.08 5.89 27.73
N ILE A 456 -20.11 6.71 27.51
CA ILE A 456 -20.58 7.18 26.21
C ILE A 456 -20.65 8.72 26.21
N GLY A 457 -20.61 9.34 25.04
CA GLY A 457 -20.66 10.81 24.91
C GLY A 457 -19.48 11.51 25.59
N VAL A 458 -18.31 10.87 25.64
CA VAL A 458 -17.14 11.41 26.33
C VAL A 458 -16.57 12.60 25.57
N ILE A 459 -16.43 13.73 26.25
CA ILE A 459 -15.75 14.92 25.75
C ILE A 459 -14.26 14.73 25.98
N LEU A 460 -13.50 14.65 24.88
CA LEU A 460 -12.05 14.53 24.96
C LEU A 460 -11.44 15.92 25.12
N ASP A 461 -11.01 16.27 26.33
CA ASP A 461 -10.30 17.53 26.59
C ASP A 461 -8.80 17.33 26.88
N GLY A 462 -8.01 18.37 26.65
CA GLY A 462 -6.56 18.43 26.88
C GLY A 462 -5.99 19.80 26.55
N ALA A 463 -4.84 20.14 27.15
CA ALA A 463 -4.21 21.46 26.98
C ALA A 463 -3.79 21.70 25.52
N ALA A 464 -4.08 22.90 25.01
CA ALA A 464 -3.63 23.31 23.68
C ALA A 464 -2.15 23.69 23.73
N GLU A 465 -1.30 22.85 23.15
CA GLU A 465 0.13 23.12 22.99
C GLU A 465 0.40 23.82 21.64
N LYS A 466 1.41 24.70 21.61
CA LYS A 466 1.77 25.45 20.40
C LYS A 466 2.26 24.47 19.32
N ASN A 467 1.62 24.51 18.15
CA ASN A 467 1.85 23.59 17.00
C ASN A 467 1.30 22.16 17.15
N LEU A 468 0.43 21.86 18.13
CA LEU A 468 -0.30 20.58 18.18
C LEU A 468 -1.72 20.73 17.62
N GLY A 469 -1.97 20.12 16.46
CA GLY A 469 -3.28 20.08 15.80
C GLY A 469 -3.21 20.37 14.31
N ASP A 470 -4.28 20.04 13.61
CA ASP A 470 -4.47 20.31 12.18
C ASP A 470 -5.84 20.98 11.98
N SER A 471 -5.84 22.26 11.60
CA SER A 471 -7.06 23.04 11.38
C SER A 471 -7.92 22.49 10.23
N SER A 472 -7.34 21.71 9.33
CA SER A 472 -8.06 21.08 8.21
C SER A 472 -8.85 19.84 8.62
N ARG A 473 -8.49 19.19 9.75
CA ARG A 473 -9.06 17.92 10.23
C ARG A 473 -10.24 18.07 11.20
N GLY A 474 -10.63 19.30 11.52
CA GLY A 474 -11.81 19.61 12.34
C GLY A 474 -11.61 19.43 13.85
N ALA A 475 -12.65 19.79 14.62
CA ALA A 475 -12.56 19.89 16.08
C ALA A 475 -12.36 18.53 16.77
N ARG A 476 -13.06 17.47 16.33
CA ARG A 476 -12.98 16.11 16.91
C ARG A 476 -11.56 15.54 16.83
N TYR A 477 -10.90 15.68 15.68
CA TYR A 477 -9.51 15.26 15.49
C TYR A 477 -8.57 15.98 16.46
N ASN A 478 -8.67 17.31 16.51
CA ASN A 478 -7.82 18.12 17.38
C ASN A 478 -8.01 17.80 18.87
N SER A 479 -9.25 17.57 19.30
CA SER A 479 -9.56 17.13 20.66
C SER A 479 -8.97 15.74 20.97
N ALA A 480 -9.09 14.80 20.04
CA ALA A 480 -8.47 13.48 20.18
C ALA A 480 -6.94 13.54 20.27
N ILE A 481 -6.28 14.38 19.47
CA ILE A 481 -4.82 14.60 19.53
C ILE A 481 -4.41 15.14 20.90
N ARG A 482 -5.11 16.14 21.43
CA ARG A 482 -4.80 16.69 22.77
C ARG A 482 -4.98 15.64 23.86
N TYR A 483 -6.05 14.84 23.78
CA TYR A 483 -6.31 13.78 24.74
C TYR A 483 -5.26 12.65 24.68
N ALA A 484 -4.89 12.20 23.47
CA ALA A 484 -3.90 11.13 23.28
C ALA A 484 -2.50 11.48 23.81
N ASN A 485 -2.15 12.78 23.84
CA ASN A 485 -0.86 13.27 24.33
C ASN A 485 -0.80 13.52 25.83
N LYS A 486 -1.90 13.32 26.58
CA LYS A 486 -1.86 13.34 28.05
C LYS A 486 -0.84 12.32 28.56
N LYS A 487 -0.09 12.71 29.59
CA LYS A 487 0.97 11.88 30.19
C LYS A 487 0.41 10.53 30.65
N GLY A 488 0.96 9.43 30.15
CA GLY A 488 0.56 8.05 30.50
C GLY A 488 -0.41 7.36 29.52
N LEU A 489 -0.98 8.10 28.55
CA LEU A 489 -1.93 7.56 27.57
C LEU A 489 -1.29 7.10 26.25
N LYS A 490 -0.18 7.73 25.83
CA LYS A 490 0.43 7.55 24.49
C LYS A 490 0.69 6.10 24.06
N ASP A 491 1.11 5.23 24.99
CA ASP A 491 1.44 3.82 24.70
C ASP A 491 0.34 2.83 25.13
N ASN A 492 -0.81 3.35 25.60
CA ASN A 492 -1.91 2.54 26.13
C ASN A 492 -3.27 2.99 25.60
N CYS A 493 -3.30 3.78 24.51
CA CYS A 493 -4.51 4.38 23.96
C CYS A 493 -4.46 4.40 22.44
N VAL A 494 -5.57 4.01 21.82
CA VAL A 494 -5.86 4.22 20.40
C VAL A 494 -7.17 4.97 20.31
N ILE A 495 -7.16 6.12 19.62
CA ILE A 495 -8.36 6.93 19.41
C ILE A 495 -8.69 6.90 17.93
N ILE A 496 -9.89 6.44 17.61
CA ILE A 496 -10.42 6.41 16.26
C ILE A 496 -11.41 7.56 16.12
N VAL A 497 -11.08 8.56 15.31
CA VAL A 497 -11.95 9.69 14.99
C VAL A 497 -12.66 9.39 13.69
N ILE A 498 -13.99 9.41 13.71
CA ILE A 498 -14.85 9.11 12.57
C ILE A 498 -15.58 10.41 12.23
N SER A 499 -15.38 10.93 11.03
CA SER A 499 -16.09 12.12 10.56
C SER A 499 -17.46 11.77 9.96
N GLU A 500 -18.29 12.78 9.72
CA GLU A 500 -19.65 12.63 9.17
C GLU A 500 -19.64 12.14 7.71
N ASP A 501 -18.63 12.53 6.94
CA ASP A 501 -18.37 12.00 5.59
C ASP A 501 -17.79 10.58 5.63
N GLY A 502 -17.46 10.06 6.81
CA GLY A 502 -17.01 8.71 7.08
C GLY A 502 -15.50 8.49 6.96
N MET A 503 -14.69 9.55 6.86
CA MET A 503 -13.24 9.43 7.02
C MET A 503 -12.89 8.94 8.42
N VAL A 504 -11.85 8.12 8.50
CA VAL A 504 -11.38 7.57 9.78
C VAL A 504 -9.91 7.90 10.01
N ASP A 505 -9.67 8.67 11.07
CA ASP A 505 -8.33 8.97 11.57
C ASP A 505 -8.02 8.11 12.80
N ILE A 506 -6.85 7.46 12.82
CA ILE A 506 -6.42 6.58 13.91
C ILE A 506 -5.21 7.20 14.60
N ILE A 507 -5.37 7.57 15.87
CA ILE A 507 -4.38 8.27 16.70
C ILE A 507 -3.82 7.29 17.75
N PRO A 508 -2.50 7.28 18.01
CA PRO A 508 -1.47 8.17 17.45
C PRO A 508 -1.16 7.86 15.98
N ASN A 509 -1.00 8.88 15.13
CA ASN A 509 -0.73 8.67 13.71
C ASN A 509 0.76 8.26 13.52
N SER A 510 1.05 6.96 13.31
CA SER A 510 2.43 6.50 13.11
C SER A 510 2.91 6.66 11.66
N GLU A 511 1.98 6.80 10.71
CA GLU A 511 2.30 6.83 9.28
C GLU A 511 2.93 8.15 8.85
N GLU A 512 2.47 9.29 9.38
CA GLU A 512 3.08 10.59 9.06
C GLU A 512 4.52 10.70 9.57
N ASN A 513 4.82 10.03 10.68
CA ASN A 513 6.19 9.92 11.20
C ASN A 513 7.02 8.93 10.38
N GLU A 514 6.45 7.81 9.94
CA GLU A 514 7.15 6.84 9.09
C GLU A 514 7.47 7.41 7.69
N GLU A 515 6.56 8.18 7.09
CA GLU A 515 6.81 8.83 5.80
C GLU A 515 7.88 9.93 5.90
N LYS A 516 7.80 10.79 6.93
CA LYS A 516 8.85 11.79 7.21
C LYS A 516 10.19 11.14 7.51
N LEU A 517 10.20 10.01 8.19
CA LEU A 517 11.40 9.24 8.51
C LEU A 517 11.98 8.59 7.26
N ASN A 518 11.16 8.04 6.36
CA ASN A 518 11.59 7.48 5.09
C ASN A 518 12.17 8.57 4.17
N GLN A 519 11.53 9.75 4.09
CA GLN A 519 12.08 10.90 3.37
C GLN A 519 13.43 11.33 3.95
N LEU A 520 13.55 11.40 5.28
CA LEU A 520 14.81 11.70 5.95
C LEU A 520 15.89 10.67 5.62
N VAL A 521 15.59 9.37 5.69
CA VAL A 521 16.54 8.31 5.33
C VAL A 521 17.04 8.48 3.90
N ASN A 522 16.16 8.75 2.93
CA ASN A 522 16.56 8.95 1.54
C ASN A 522 17.49 10.16 1.37
N GLN A 523 17.20 11.27 2.05
CA GLN A 523 18.08 12.46 2.04
C GLN A 523 19.44 12.17 2.68
N LEU A 524 19.47 11.39 3.77
CA LEU A 524 20.73 11.00 4.41
C LEU A 524 21.56 10.10 3.50
N MET A 525 20.94 9.15 2.80
CA MET A 525 21.65 8.28 1.87
C MET A 525 22.28 9.06 0.70
N ASP A 526 21.57 10.07 0.16
CA ASP A 526 22.13 10.95 -0.88
C ASP A 526 23.37 11.72 -0.38
N LEU A 527 23.30 12.30 0.82
CA LEU A 527 24.44 13.00 1.42
C LEU A 527 25.60 12.05 1.76
N ILE A 528 25.31 10.85 2.25
CA ILE A 528 26.32 9.83 2.55
C ILE A 528 27.04 9.40 1.25
N ASN A 529 26.30 9.17 0.17
CA ASN A 529 26.88 8.80 -1.13
C ASN A 529 27.77 9.91 -1.71
N LYS A 530 27.48 11.18 -1.39
CA LYS A 530 28.31 12.35 -1.74
C LYS A 530 29.45 12.62 -0.75
N ASN A 531 29.64 11.76 0.26
CA ASN A 531 30.61 11.94 1.36
C ASN A 531 30.40 13.23 2.20
N GLN A 532 29.19 13.78 2.22
CA GLN A 532 28.84 15.01 2.94
C GLN A 532 28.41 14.72 4.40
N PHE A 533 29.29 14.10 5.19
CA PHE A 533 28.92 13.54 6.50
C PHE A 533 28.50 14.58 7.56
N LYS A 534 29.12 15.76 7.56
CA LYS A 534 28.77 16.85 8.50
C LYS A 534 27.39 17.43 8.21
N GLU A 535 27.04 17.56 6.93
CA GLU A 535 25.72 18.05 6.49
C GLU A 535 24.63 17.03 6.84
N ALA A 536 24.92 15.74 6.68
CA ALA A 536 24.01 14.67 7.09
C ALA A 536 23.71 14.71 8.60
N LEU A 537 24.73 14.91 9.45
CA LEU A 537 24.52 15.08 10.90
C LEU A 537 23.71 16.35 11.22
N GLN A 538 23.96 17.46 10.53
CA GLN A 538 23.17 18.68 10.69
C GLN A 538 21.70 18.44 10.30
N LEU A 539 21.44 17.71 9.21
CA LEU A 539 20.10 17.36 8.78
C LEU A 539 19.36 16.52 9.84
N ILE A 540 20.02 15.51 10.41
CA ILE A 540 19.47 14.72 11.53
C ILE A 540 19.11 15.65 12.68
N SER A 541 20.07 16.46 13.16
CA SER A 541 19.87 17.37 14.29
C SER A 541 18.71 18.36 14.09
N LYS A 542 18.48 18.79 12.84
CA LYS A 542 17.40 19.71 12.48
C LYS A 542 16.03 19.04 12.40
N LYS A 543 15.98 17.77 11.97
CA LYS A 543 14.71 17.06 11.66
C LYS A 543 14.21 16.18 12.80
N THR A 544 15.10 15.62 13.61
CA THR A 544 14.74 14.71 14.70
C THR A 544 14.23 15.34 16.01
N PRO A 545 14.29 16.66 16.29
CA PRO A 545 13.64 17.21 17.49
C PRO A 545 12.12 16.96 17.53
N ASN A 546 11.50 16.75 16.37
CA ASN A 546 10.06 16.56 16.20
C ASN A 546 9.67 15.14 15.73
N ILE A 547 10.64 14.22 15.62
CA ILE A 547 10.44 12.85 15.11
C ILE A 547 11.21 11.88 16.01
N ASN A 548 10.55 10.86 16.58
CA ASN A 548 11.25 9.80 17.30
C ASN A 548 12.21 9.08 16.36
N LYS A 549 13.52 9.05 16.69
CA LYS A 549 14.55 8.35 15.90
C LYS A 549 14.25 6.85 15.86
N SER A 550 14.28 6.26 14.67
CA SER A 550 14.21 4.81 14.48
C SER A 550 15.56 4.14 14.69
N ALA A 551 15.57 2.81 14.82
CA ALA A 551 16.81 2.03 14.85
C ALA A 551 17.71 2.34 13.63
N GLN A 552 17.13 2.51 12.45
CA GLN A 552 17.85 2.87 11.22
C GLN A 552 18.47 4.26 11.28
N ILE A 553 17.77 5.26 11.82
CA ILE A 553 18.33 6.63 11.95
C ILE A 553 19.50 6.63 12.94
N TYR A 554 19.38 5.94 14.08
CA TYR A 554 20.51 5.78 15.00
C TYR A 554 21.69 5.03 14.38
N TYR A 555 21.42 3.99 13.58
CA TYR A 555 22.47 3.29 12.83
C TYR A 555 23.20 4.22 11.85
N LEU A 556 22.46 5.00 11.06
CA LEU A 556 23.04 5.95 10.11
C LEU A 556 23.83 7.05 10.84
N GLU A 557 23.33 7.57 11.95
CA GLU A 557 24.04 8.55 12.77
C GLU A 557 25.33 7.98 13.37
N GLY A 558 25.31 6.72 13.83
CA GLY A 558 26.51 6.01 14.26
C GLY A 558 27.55 5.88 13.15
N PHE A 559 27.09 5.54 11.94
CA PHE A 559 27.95 5.48 10.74
C PHE A 559 28.56 6.84 10.40
N LEU A 560 27.79 7.93 10.49
CA LEU A 560 28.31 9.28 10.26
C LEU A 560 29.38 9.68 11.29
N TYR A 561 29.17 9.37 12.57
CA TYR A 561 30.18 9.60 13.60
C TYR A 561 31.43 8.74 13.41
N GLU A 562 31.28 7.47 12.98
CA GLU A 562 32.39 6.60 12.61
C GLU A 562 33.24 7.22 11.49
N LYS A 563 32.59 7.68 10.40
CA LYS A 563 33.29 8.34 9.27
C LYS A 563 33.95 9.66 9.65
N LEU A 564 33.50 10.30 10.73
CA LEU A 564 34.10 11.50 11.29
C LEU A 564 35.11 11.20 12.42
N HIS A 565 35.47 9.93 12.63
CA HIS A 565 36.40 9.45 13.67
C HIS A 565 35.95 9.78 15.11
N ASN A 566 34.67 10.05 15.34
CA ASN A 566 34.11 10.24 16.67
C ASN A 566 33.56 8.90 17.20
N TYR A 567 34.49 8.02 17.59
CA TYR A 567 34.17 6.64 17.95
C TYR A 567 33.27 6.51 19.19
N ASP A 568 33.41 7.39 20.17
CA ASP A 568 32.57 7.32 21.38
C ASP A 568 31.10 7.62 21.07
N GLN A 569 30.83 8.64 20.24
CA GLN A 569 29.47 8.92 19.79
C GLN A 569 28.93 7.81 18.87
N ALA A 570 29.77 7.25 18.00
CA ALA A 570 29.38 6.12 17.15
C ALA A 570 28.91 4.91 17.99
N LEU A 571 29.65 4.56 19.06
CA LEU A 571 29.28 3.48 19.97
C LEU A 571 27.93 3.74 20.67
N ILE A 572 27.67 4.97 21.12
CA ILE A 572 26.39 5.34 21.73
C ILE A 572 25.25 5.19 20.72
N MET A 573 25.40 5.74 19.51
CA MET A 573 24.35 5.67 18.49
C MET A 573 24.07 4.25 18.02
N TYR A 574 25.10 3.42 17.80
CA TYR A 574 24.89 2.01 17.50
C TYR A 574 24.21 1.24 18.65
N SER A 575 24.53 1.58 19.90
CA SER A 575 23.87 0.97 21.05
C SER A 575 22.40 1.34 21.15
N ASN A 576 22.05 2.60 20.89
CA ASN A 576 20.65 3.05 20.81
C ASN A 576 19.90 2.37 19.65
N SER A 577 20.56 2.15 18.50
CA SER A 577 20.00 1.39 17.37
C SER A 577 19.63 -0.04 17.77
N ILE A 578 20.54 -0.72 18.47
CA ILE A 578 20.38 -2.09 18.96
C ILE A 578 19.30 -2.18 20.06
N GLU A 579 19.22 -1.18 20.94
CA GLU A 579 18.18 -1.12 21.97
C GLU A 579 16.78 -1.05 21.35
N LEU A 580 16.62 -0.30 20.25
CA LEU A 580 15.37 -0.22 19.51
C LEU A 580 15.08 -1.44 18.64
N ASN A 581 16.10 -2.05 18.06
CA ASN A 581 15.96 -3.28 17.27
C ASN A 581 17.13 -4.24 17.56
N LYS A 582 16.85 -5.25 18.39
CA LYS A 582 17.83 -6.25 18.83
C LYS A 582 18.33 -7.16 17.71
N ASP A 583 17.65 -7.19 16.56
CA ASP A 583 17.96 -8.01 15.40
C ASP A 583 18.65 -7.20 14.29
N TYR A 584 19.04 -5.95 14.55
CA TYR A 584 19.71 -5.09 13.56
C TYR A 584 21.18 -5.49 13.33
N ALA A 585 21.41 -6.59 12.62
CA ALA A 585 22.72 -7.24 12.45
C ALA A 585 23.84 -6.28 11.98
N SER A 586 23.52 -5.33 11.08
CA SER A 586 24.47 -4.32 10.60
C SER A 586 24.97 -3.37 11.69
N ALA A 587 24.14 -3.07 12.70
CA ALA A 587 24.53 -2.20 13.82
C ALA A 587 25.54 -2.90 14.73
N TYR A 588 25.36 -4.20 15.01
CA TYR A 588 26.37 -5.01 15.70
C TYR A 588 27.67 -5.06 14.91
N ASN A 589 27.61 -5.30 13.60
CA ASN A 589 28.82 -5.37 12.76
C ASN A 589 29.64 -4.08 12.84
N ASN A 590 29.00 -2.93 12.60
CA ASN A 590 29.72 -1.67 12.58
C ASN A 590 30.16 -1.24 13.99
N ARG A 591 29.39 -1.55 15.04
CA ARG A 591 29.85 -1.37 16.42
C ARG A 591 31.08 -2.22 16.72
N GLY A 592 31.14 -3.45 16.20
CA GLY A 592 32.32 -4.31 16.22
C GLY A 592 33.52 -3.68 15.51
N CYS A 593 33.31 -3.07 14.33
CA CYS A 593 34.35 -2.33 13.62
C CYS A 593 34.88 -1.15 14.46
N VAL A 594 34.01 -0.40 15.14
CA VAL A 594 34.42 0.70 16.02
C VAL A 594 35.23 0.18 17.21
N TYR A 595 34.82 -0.91 17.86
CA TYR A 595 35.63 -1.54 18.92
C TYR A 595 36.99 -2.00 18.39
N ASN A 596 37.06 -2.56 17.19
CA ASN A 596 38.32 -2.93 16.56
C ASN A 596 39.22 -1.70 16.32
N MET A 597 38.67 -0.58 15.83
CA MET A 597 39.41 0.68 15.67
C MET A 597 39.94 1.22 17.02
N LYS A 598 39.18 1.00 18.11
CA LYS A 598 39.61 1.31 19.48
C LYS A 598 40.55 0.26 20.10
N LYS A 599 40.91 -0.80 19.36
CA LYS A 599 41.74 -1.94 19.81
C LYS A 599 41.10 -2.76 20.94
N GLU A 600 39.78 -2.70 21.09
CA GLU A 600 39.00 -3.48 22.04
C GLU A 600 38.56 -4.81 21.40
N TYR A 601 39.53 -5.65 21.06
CA TYR A 601 39.34 -6.83 20.22
C TYR A 601 38.32 -7.85 20.75
N ASN A 602 38.26 -8.05 22.07
CA ASN A 602 37.29 -8.98 22.68
C ASN A 602 35.84 -8.47 22.53
N HIS A 603 35.61 -7.16 22.60
CA HIS A 603 34.30 -6.57 22.32
C HIS A 603 33.96 -6.73 20.83
N ALA A 604 34.90 -6.43 19.94
CA ALA A 604 34.72 -6.62 18.49
C ALA A 604 34.31 -8.06 18.13
N ILE A 605 34.99 -9.07 18.67
CA ILE A 605 34.65 -10.49 18.44
C ILE A 605 33.23 -10.82 18.89
N ARG A 606 32.79 -10.32 20.06
CA ARG A 606 31.42 -10.54 20.55
C ARG A 606 30.39 -9.94 19.60
N GLU A 607 30.63 -8.71 19.15
CA GLU A 607 29.73 -8.02 18.22
C GLU A 607 29.64 -8.73 16.88
N PHE A 608 30.77 -9.11 16.26
CA PHE A 608 30.76 -9.87 15.01
C PHE A 608 30.13 -11.26 15.15
N THR A 609 30.35 -11.92 16.29
CA THR A 609 29.67 -13.20 16.59
C THR A 609 28.17 -13.00 16.66
N LYS A 610 27.71 -11.90 17.29
CA LYS A 610 26.29 -11.60 17.34
C LYS A 610 25.71 -11.29 15.95
N THR A 611 26.45 -10.58 15.10
CA THR A 611 26.06 -10.40 13.69
C THR A 611 25.89 -11.73 12.96
N ILE A 612 26.81 -12.68 13.14
CA ILE A 612 26.75 -14.01 12.51
C ILE A 612 25.59 -14.86 13.05
N GLU A 613 25.27 -14.77 14.33
CA GLU A 613 24.08 -15.42 14.91
C GLU A 613 22.78 -14.88 14.30
N LEU A 614 22.72 -13.57 14.03
CA LEU A 614 21.54 -12.91 13.47
C LEU A 614 21.42 -13.09 11.94
N ASP A 615 22.55 -13.06 11.24
CA ASP A 615 22.64 -13.24 9.79
C ASP A 615 23.82 -14.17 9.44
N PRO A 616 23.58 -15.49 9.40
CA PRO A 616 24.63 -16.48 9.12
C PRO A 616 25.26 -16.37 7.73
N ASN A 617 24.64 -15.62 6.81
CA ASN A 617 25.12 -15.41 5.43
C ASN A 617 25.85 -14.06 5.28
N LYS A 618 26.09 -13.33 6.37
CA LYS A 618 26.79 -12.04 6.35
C LYS A 618 28.30 -12.20 6.17
N GLU A 619 28.74 -12.36 4.93
CA GLU A 619 30.15 -12.52 4.52
C GLU A 619 31.12 -11.56 5.25
N VAL A 620 30.84 -10.25 5.20
CA VAL A 620 31.69 -9.22 5.85
C VAL A 620 31.91 -9.44 7.36
N ALA A 621 30.96 -10.06 8.06
CA ALA A 621 31.09 -10.29 9.51
C ALA A 621 32.12 -11.39 9.82
N TYR A 622 32.19 -12.43 8.97
CA TYR A 622 33.21 -13.46 9.08
C TYR A 622 34.60 -12.89 8.76
N GLY A 623 34.74 -12.14 7.65
CA GLY A 623 36.01 -11.50 7.30
C GLY A 623 36.52 -10.54 8.39
N ASN A 624 35.62 -9.73 8.96
CA ASN A 624 35.96 -8.82 10.07
C ASN A 624 36.38 -9.58 11.34
N ARG A 625 35.68 -10.66 11.71
CA ARG A 625 36.04 -11.46 12.89
C ARG A 625 37.35 -12.21 12.67
N ALA A 626 37.58 -12.73 11.47
CA ALA A 626 38.82 -13.37 11.07
C ALA A 626 40.02 -12.42 11.19
N TYR A 627 39.87 -11.17 10.73
CA TYR A 627 40.87 -10.13 10.87
C TYR A 627 41.25 -9.89 12.33
N VAL A 628 40.26 -9.78 13.22
CA VAL A 628 40.52 -9.61 14.65
C VAL A 628 41.17 -10.86 15.26
N TYR A 629 40.79 -12.07 14.83
CA TYR A 629 41.47 -13.29 15.26
C TYR A 629 42.93 -13.34 14.81
N ALA A 630 43.24 -12.89 13.59
CA ALA A 630 44.61 -12.83 13.09
C ALA A 630 45.47 -11.85 13.89
N ILE A 631 44.93 -10.69 14.27
CA ILE A 631 45.61 -9.73 15.17
C ILE A 631 45.91 -10.36 16.54
N LEU A 632 44.99 -11.18 17.06
CA LEU A 632 45.17 -11.90 18.32
C LEU A 632 45.97 -13.20 18.19
N GLU A 633 46.59 -13.43 17.02
CA GLU A 633 47.38 -14.62 16.71
C GLU A 633 46.61 -15.95 16.82
N LYS A 634 45.28 -15.90 16.72
CA LYS A 634 44.39 -17.08 16.69
C LYS A 634 44.19 -17.54 15.25
N TYR A 635 45.29 -17.92 14.61
CA TYR A 635 45.36 -18.13 13.17
C TYR A 635 44.42 -19.23 12.66
N GLU A 636 44.21 -20.32 13.40
CA GLU A 636 43.27 -21.39 12.99
C GLU A 636 41.83 -20.89 12.95
N LYS A 637 41.44 -20.02 13.90
CA LYS A 637 40.10 -19.41 13.89
C LYS A 637 39.94 -18.38 12.78
N ALA A 638 41.01 -17.63 12.50
CA ALA A 638 41.03 -16.66 11.41
C ALA A 638 40.90 -17.37 10.05
N GLU A 639 41.61 -18.48 9.85
CA GLU A 639 41.51 -19.30 8.64
C GLU A 639 40.08 -19.80 8.43
N MET A 640 39.46 -20.41 9.45
CA MET A 640 38.08 -20.90 9.35
C MET A 640 37.09 -19.80 8.96
N ASP A 641 37.17 -18.63 9.61
CA ASP A 641 36.26 -17.52 9.33
C ASP A 641 36.53 -16.90 7.95
N TYR A 642 37.79 -16.75 7.52
CA TYR A 642 38.08 -16.29 6.15
C TYR A 642 37.62 -17.29 5.10
N THR A 643 37.78 -18.59 5.35
CA THR A 643 37.26 -19.64 4.48
C THR A 643 35.75 -19.51 4.35
N LYS A 644 35.03 -19.30 5.46
CA LYS A 644 33.59 -19.07 5.40
C LYS A 644 33.20 -17.78 4.67
N ALA A 645 33.96 -16.70 4.86
CA ALA A 645 33.75 -15.45 4.13
C ALA A 645 33.90 -15.64 2.62
N ILE A 646 34.92 -16.41 2.18
CA ILE A 646 35.16 -16.72 0.76
C ILE A 646 34.06 -17.61 0.17
N GLU A 647 33.57 -18.61 0.92
CA GLU A 647 32.42 -19.41 0.49
C GLU A 647 31.17 -18.56 0.24
N LEU A 648 30.93 -17.55 1.09
CA LEU A 648 29.77 -16.66 0.98
C LEU A 648 29.97 -15.55 -0.06
N GLY A 649 31.20 -15.11 -0.31
CA GLY A 649 31.56 -14.03 -1.22
C GLY A 649 32.87 -14.31 -1.97
N PRO A 650 32.83 -15.18 -3.01
CA PRO A 650 34.05 -15.64 -3.69
C PRO A 650 34.74 -14.57 -4.55
N GLN A 651 34.16 -13.37 -4.66
CA GLN A 651 34.67 -12.25 -5.46
C GLN A 651 35.37 -11.17 -4.63
N ASN A 652 35.54 -11.38 -3.32
CA ASN A 652 36.21 -10.43 -2.43
C ASN A 652 37.71 -10.76 -2.33
N GLU A 653 38.55 -10.05 -3.08
CA GLU A 653 40.00 -10.25 -3.13
C GLU A 653 40.69 -10.04 -1.77
N ILE A 654 40.11 -9.22 -0.89
CA ILE A 654 40.67 -8.92 0.43
C ILE A 654 40.66 -10.18 1.30
N ASN A 655 39.58 -10.97 1.27
CA ASN A 655 39.48 -12.18 2.08
C ASN A 655 40.54 -13.21 1.67
N TYR A 656 40.80 -13.39 0.38
CA TYR A 656 41.87 -14.27 -0.11
C TYR A 656 43.24 -13.78 0.35
N LYS A 657 43.56 -12.50 0.15
CA LYS A 657 44.85 -11.95 0.59
C LYS A 657 45.05 -12.12 2.10
N CYS A 658 44.05 -11.79 2.90
CA CYS A 658 44.15 -11.91 4.36
C CYS A 658 44.22 -13.36 4.83
N ARG A 659 43.53 -14.31 4.18
CA ARG A 659 43.69 -15.74 4.48
C ARG A 659 45.07 -16.24 4.07
N GLY A 660 45.62 -15.73 2.97
CA GLY A 660 47.01 -15.95 2.55
C GLY A 660 48.01 -15.55 3.64
N ASP A 661 47.85 -14.35 4.22
CA ASP A 661 48.68 -13.88 5.33
C ASP A 661 48.58 -14.81 6.56
N VAL A 662 47.37 -15.30 6.86
CA VAL A 662 47.14 -16.28 7.92
C VAL A 662 47.85 -17.61 7.61
N TYR A 663 47.82 -18.10 6.37
CA TYR A 663 48.54 -19.30 5.97
C TYR A 663 50.06 -19.15 6.07
N VAL A 664 50.62 -17.97 5.79
CA VAL A 664 52.05 -17.70 6.02
C VAL A 664 52.40 -17.87 7.50
N LYS A 665 51.55 -17.38 8.42
CA LYS A 665 51.74 -17.56 9.87
C LYS A 665 51.60 -19.01 10.32
N LEU A 666 50.74 -19.78 9.65
CA LEU A 666 50.60 -21.22 9.85
C LEU A 666 51.70 -22.06 9.15
N LYS A 667 52.61 -21.43 8.40
CA LYS A 667 53.65 -22.06 7.57
C LYS A 667 53.10 -22.95 6.44
N GLU A 668 51.87 -22.70 6.03
CA GLU A 668 51.16 -23.39 4.94
C GLU A 668 51.41 -22.65 3.61
N TYR A 669 52.68 -22.53 3.22
CA TYR A 669 53.12 -21.61 2.17
C TYR A 669 52.48 -21.85 0.80
N THR A 670 52.23 -23.12 0.42
CA THR A 670 51.56 -23.44 -0.84
C THR A 670 50.12 -22.90 -0.88
N LYS A 671 49.39 -22.98 0.23
CA LYS A 671 48.03 -22.43 0.32
C LYS A 671 48.05 -20.91 0.30
N ALA A 672 49.03 -20.29 0.97
CA ALA A 672 49.22 -18.85 0.93
C ALA A 672 49.45 -18.34 -0.50
N GLU A 673 50.33 -18.98 -1.26
CA GLU A 673 50.59 -18.61 -2.66
C GLU A 673 49.33 -18.75 -3.54
N MET A 674 48.55 -19.82 -3.36
CA MET A 674 47.28 -20.02 -4.07
C MET A 674 46.28 -18.88 -3.79
N ASP A 675 46.13 -18.49 -2.53
CA ASP A 675 45.23 -17.41 -2.14
C ASP A 675 45.70 -16.05 -2.65
N TYR A 676 47.01 -15.76 -2.62
CA TYR A 676 47.53 -14.53 -3.23
C TYR A 676 47.31 -14.50 -4.74
N ASN A 677 47.49 -15.63 -5.43
CA ASN A 677 47.20 -15.73 -6.85
C ASN A 677 45.73 -15.48 -7.17
N GLU A 678 44.81 -16.01 -6.38
CA GLU A 678 43.37 -15.77 -6.59
C GLU A 678 43.01 -14.31 -6.30
N ALA A 679 43.58 -13.70 -5.25
CA ALA A 679 43.41 -12.27 -4.96
C ALA A 679 43.87 -11.38 -6.13
N ILE A 680 45.04 -11.67 -6.70
CA ILE A 680 45.58 -10.95 -7.87
C ILE A 680 44.71 -11.20 -9.11
N LYS A 681 44.22 -12.42 -9.31
CA LYS A 681 43.34 -12.74 -10.44
C LYS A 681 42.00 -12.00 -10.37
N LEU A 682 41.46 -11.80 -9.17
CA LEU A 682 40.25 -11.02 -8.94
C LEU A 682 40.50 -9.52 -9.14
N ASN A 683 41.68 -9.02 -8.75
CA ASN A 683 42.09 -7.64 -8.91
C ASN A 683 43.58 -7.55 -9.30
N ASN A 684 43.83 -7.43 -10.61
CA ASN A 684 45.19 -7.46 -11.17
C ASN A 684 46.08 -6.31 -10.68
N ASP A 685 45.49 -5.22 -10.18
CA ASP A 685 46.20 -4.05 -9.66
C ASP A 685 46.33 -4.06 -8.12
N TYR A 686 45.99 -5.18 -7.46
CA TYR A 686 46.03 -5.28 -6.00
C TYR A 686 47.46 -5.40 -5.44
N GLN A 687 48.13 -4.26 -5.32
CA GLN A 687 49.55 -4.14 -4.94
C GLN A 687 49.89 -4.85 -3.63
N GLU A 688 48.97 -4.88 -2.66
CA GLU A 688 49.19 -5.54 -1.38
C GLU A 688 49.31 -7.06 -1.52
N ALA A 689 48.51 -7.68 -2.40
CA ALA A 689 48.59 -9.12 -2.68
C ALA A 689 49.84 -9.47 -3.50
N ILE A 690 50.19 -8.63 -4.48
CA ILE A 690 51.42 -8.79 -5.29
C ILE A 690 52.65 -8.75 -4.38
N SER A 691 52.75 -7.73 -3.54
CA SER A 691 53.88 -7.56 -2.61
C SER A 691 53.96 -8.71 -1.62
N ALA A 692 52.84 -9.16 -1.06
CA ALA A 692 52.79 -10.28 -0.13
C ALA A 692 53.24 -11.60 -0.78
N LYS A 693 52.87 -11.82 -2.05
CA LYS A 693 53.34 -12.98 -2.83
C LYS A 693 54.85 -12.92 -3.07
N GLU A 694 55.38 -11.77 -3.48
CA GLU A 694 56.82 -11.61 -3.71
C GLU A 694 57.65 -11.84 -2.43
N GLU A 695 57.16 -11.35 -1.29
CA GLU A 695 57.78 -11.58 0.02
C GLU A 695 57.76 -13.07 0.39
N LEU A 696 56.63 -13.74 0.17
CA LEU A 696 56.50 -15.18 0.40
C LEU A 696 57.49 -15.99 -0.45
N VAL A 697 57.64 -15.67 -1.74
CA VAL A 697 58.57 -16.37 -2.64
C VAL A 697 60.01 -16.23 -2.14
N LYS A 698 60.45 -15.00 -1.80
CA LYS A 698 61.80 -14.76 -1.25
C LYS A 698 62.02 -15.54 0.05
N HIS A 699 61.00 -15.61 0.90
CA HIS A 699 61.06 -16.37 2.15
C HIS A 699 61.22 -17.87 1.90
N ILE A 700 60.45 -18.45 0.97
CA ILE A 700 60.56 -19.87 0.59
C ILE A 700 61.96 -20.17 0.00
N GLU A 701 62.48 -19.31 -0.88
CA GLU A 701 63.82 -19.44 -1.46
C GLU A 701 64.92 -19.36 -0.38
N SER A 702 64.74 -18.53 0.65
CA SER A 702 65.70 -18.41 1.75
C SER A 702 65.72 -19.61 2.69
N ILE A 703 64.63 -20.38 2.76
CA ILE A 703 64.55 -21.62 3.56
C ILE A 703 65.03 -22.83 2.75
N SER A 704 64.95 -22.75 1.42
CA SER A 704 65.34 -23.83 0.50
C SER A 704 66.83 -23.84 0.17
N ASN A 705 67.51 -22.70 0.36
CA ASN A 705 68.97 -22.55 0.31
C ASN A 705 69.56 -22.72 1.71
#